data_AF-A0ABD2GZU9-F1
#
_entry.id   AF-A0ABD2GZU9-F1
#
_cell.length_a   1.000
_cell.length_b   1.000
_cell.length_c   1.000
_cell.angle_alpha   90.00
_cell.angle_beta   90.00
_cell.angle_gamma   90.00
#
_symmetry.space_group_name_H-M   'P 1'
#
loop_
_entity.id
_entity.type
_entity.pdbx_description
1 polymer ?
#
loop_
_entity_poly.entity_id
_entity_poly.type
_entity_poly.pdbx_seq_one_letter_code
_entity_poly.pdbx_strand_id
1 'polypeptide(L)'
;MGTIESWIIFLTLLVGSVSQIVNIIPSLQTGSLTNTNKIGRVCTTWGRYHWKTFDGDFFQLASSCNHVLVFDCKDSYKELNLQMRRTVIDDIPTISNIIMTLEGSVVELSNSSVIVDGKTVSLPHVTFGVSVMRTDFNIIVEAKQGITVTWNLDDSLDIEIDEKYQNKICGLCGNFDGVPNDLMENGARLSVSDFADTYKVDGPTERCEEPAPTPVQSCGDKELCDQIFSSPPFRSCRDLLDVEYFNKVCRNDMCDSKETTNSTLCKTISEYSRQCVHSGGKTEQWRDATFCPKKCLHNMEFMEYSSPCVDSCSTPQASQTCNRDYRDGCACPNGTVFDDISKTGCIAQDQCPCRYKNKLYKSGESYSDNCRSCVCESGQWSCTEENCPGTCSLEGGAHINTFDGKAYTFHGDCSYVLAKQSNGSSLAVLVDLAKCGMADSQTCLRAVTVSLDSRSLVIKITASGQVYVNQIASMLPLFTPMLSVFSPSSFYIVMDIKVGIQVMVQLSPVMQVFISADTSLKGTTSGLCGNFNNKMSDDFKVISGLVEGTSSAFGNSWKTRAKCPDIIAGFGHPCRQSINKESYAKYWCSKLADPQGLFASCHSLISPSMYKENCIYDSCNCENSEESMCAAVSVYVYACAAAGIHFRGWRNTICGTFSESCPGETVYDYNMTCCQRTCRSLSQADYSCQSSFTAVDGCGCAEGTYMTGESQCVSREHCPCYDKDTIIPAGQTVNKDGNTCVCRQGALSCSGGTQLPSSPSCVAPMVYFDCSTVQPGVPGTECQKSCSTLDMGCISSGCTSGCMCPNGLVSDGLGGCITESSCPCLHNGQAYQPGQTLTVDCNTWFVHFFTHTQYFI
;
A
#
# COMPACT_ATOMS: atom_id res chain seq x y z
N MET A 1 -71.34 6.42 -13.46
CA MET A 1 -71.11 5.58 -12.25
C MET A 1 -69.62 5.30 -12.17
N GLY A 2 -68.84 5.72 -11.17
CA GLY A 2 -69.14 6.74 -10.14
C GLY A 2 -68.27 6.58 -8.88
N THR A 3 -67.35 7.56 -8.61
CA THR A 3 -66.55 7.74 -7.36
C THR A 3 -65.53 6.59 -7.08
N ILE A 4 -64.36 6.72 -6.42
CA ILE A 4 -63.64 7.65 -5.51
C ILE A 4 -62.12 7.52 -5.84
N GLU A 5 -61.13 8.45 -5.75
CA GLU A 5 -60.97 9.92 -5.70
C GLU A 5 -59.48 10.29 -6.02
N SER A 6 -59.09 11.48 -6.49
CA SER A 6 -58.70 12.74 -5.79
C SER A 6 -57.57 12.61 -4.73
N TRP A 7 -56.52 13.46 -4.63
CA TRP A 7 -56.02 14.59 -5.45
C TRP A 7 -54.46 14.74 -5.29
N ILE A 8 -53.87 15.90 -5.66
CA ILE A 8 -52.42 16.22 -5.80
C ILE A 8 -51.97 17.30 -4.78
N ILE A 9 -50.67 17.35 -4.40
CA ILE A 9 -50.01 18.59 -3.90
C ILE A 9 -48.65 18.84 -4.63
N PHE A 10 -48.24 20.11 -4.69
CA PHE A 10 -47.21 20.70 -5.56
C PHE A 10 -45.80 20.84 -4.96
N LEU A 11 -44.83 21.19 -5.82
CA LEU A 11 -43.44 21.57 -5.50
C LEU A 11 -43.27 23.10 -5.39
N THR A 12 -42.42 23.61 -4.49
CA THR A 12 -41.73 24.92 -4.66
C THR A 12 -40.48 25.03 -3.75
N LEU A 13 -39.55 25.94 -4.08
CA LEU A 13 -38.24 26.11 -3.43
C LEU A 13 -38.22 27.30 -2.45
N LEU A 14 -37.18 27.39 -1.59
CA LEU A 14 -36.11 28.42 -1.69
C LEU A 14 -35.07 28.35 -0.55
N VAL A 15 -33.80 28.60 -0.92
CA VAL A 15 -32.65 29.13 -0.14
C VAL A 15 -32.29 28.48 1.22
N GLY A 16 -31.02 28.07 1.36
CA GLY A 16 -30.44 27.58 2.61
C GLY A 16 -29.80 28.65 3.50
N SER A 17 -29.47 28.28 4.74
CA SER A 17 -28.68 29.09 5.68
C SER A 17 -27.61 28.23 6.37
N VAL A 18 -26.43 28.80 6.57
CA VAL A 18 -25.28 28.12 7.18
C VAL A 18 -25.64 27.69 8.60
N SER A 19 -25.61 26.38 8.86
CA SER A 19 -25.79 25.80 10.18
C SER A 19 -24.50 25.10 10.60
N GLN A 20 -23.93 25.51 11.74
CA GLN A 20 -22.74 24.88 12.29
C GLN A 20 -23.08 23.44 12.71
N ILE A 21 -22.31 22.46 12.23
CA ILE A 21 -22.33 21.12 12.84
C ILE A 21 -21.60 21.22 14.18
N VAL A 22 -22.36 21.57 15.22
CA VAL A 22 -21.95 21.34 16.60
C VAL A 22 -21.80 19.83 16.76
N ASN A 23 -20.64 19.39 17.24
CA ASN A 23 -20.46 18.01 17.68
C ASN A 23 -21.35 17.76 18.90
N ILE A 24 -22.60 17.34 18.64
CA ILE A 24 -23.46 16.75 19.66
C ILE A 24 -22.85 15.40 20.00
N ILE A 25 -21.93 15.41 20.97
CA ILE A 25 -21.51 14.21 21.67
C ILE A 25 -22.81 13.57 22.18
N PRO A 26 -23.18 12.36 21.74
CA PRO A 26 -24.31 11.66 22.34
C PRO A 26 -23.94 11.44 23.80
N SER A 27 -24.66 12.10 24.70
CA SER A 27 -24.48 11.93 26.14
C SER A 27 -24.53 10.44 26.43
N LEU A 28 -23.45 9.87 27.01
CA LEU A 28 -23.48 8.49 27.47
C LEU A 28 -24.64 8.38 28.46
N GLN A 29 -25.74 7.79 28.00
CA GLN A 29 -26.66 7.15 28.92
C GLN A 29 -25.82 6.07 29.58
N THR A 30 -25.56 6.25 30.88
CA THR A 30 -24.93 5.25 31.72
C THR A 30 -25.89 4.08 31.81
N GLY A 31 -25.87 3.22 30.79
CA GLY A 31 -26.56 1.95 30.78
C GLY A 31 -26.16 1.22 32.04
N SER A 32 -27.11 1.03 32.94
CA SER A 32 -26.85 0.30 34.18
C SER A 32 -26.33 -1.07 33.76
N LEU A 33 -25.08 -1.37 34.12
CA LEU A 33 -24.53 -2.72 34.04
C LEU A 33 -25.39 -3.58 34.94
N THR A 34 -26.39 -4.23 34.35
CA THR A 34 -27.23 -5.21 35.02
C THR A 34 -26.32 -6.31 35.48
N ASN A 35 -26.08 -6.36 36.79
CA ASN A 35 -25.19 -7.34 37.40
C ASN A 35 -25.87 -8.72 37.41
N THR A 36 -25.96 -9.33 36.23
CA THR A 36 -26.42 -10.69 36.03
C THR A 36 -25.42 -11.63 36.71
N ASN A 37 -25.86 -12.34 37.75
CA ASN A 37 -25.03 -13.32 38.43
C ASN A 37 -24.42 -14.31 37.42
N LYS A 38 -23.10 -14.24 37.23
CA LYS A 38 -22.33 -15.27 36.51
C LYS A 38 -22.15 -16.55 37.33
N ILE A 39 -22.51 -16.50 38.61
CA ILE A 39 -22.59 -17.63 39.55
C ILE A 39 -23.59 -18.67 38.97
N GLY A 40 -23.05 -19.65 38.24
CA GLY A 40 -23.82 -20.71 37.57
C GLY A 40 -23.35 -21.08 36.16
N ARG A 41 -22.42 -20.33 35.54
CA ARG A 41 -22.02 -20.55 34.11
C ARG A 41 -20.69 -21.27 33.87
N VAL A 42 -19.98 -21.67 34.93
CA VAL A 42 -18.68 -22.36 34.84
C VAL A 42 -18.70 -23.67 35.62
N CYS A 43 -18.55 -24.77 34.88
CA CYS A 43 -18.08 -26.04 35.38
C CYS A 43 -16.55 -26.00 35.48
N THR A 44 -15.99 -26.63 36.52
CA THR A 44 -14.52 -26.74 36.65
C THR A 44 -14.13 -28.04 37.36
N THR A 45 -12.90 -28.47 37.10
CA THR A 45 -12.19 -29.47 37.89
C THR A 45 -10.76 -29.03 38.11
N TRP A 46 -10.16 -29.38 39.25
CA TRP A 46 -8.81 -28.96 39.65
C TRP A 46 -8.23 -29.87 40.75
N GLY A 47 -6.94 -29.69 41.06
CA GLY A 47 -6.32 -30.24 42.26
C GLY A 47 -6.39 -31.76 42.34
N ARG A 48 -6.56 -32.29 43.55
CA ARG A 48 -6.71 -33.74 43.78
C ARG A 48 -8.12 -34.23 43.47
N TYR A 49 -8.48 -34.13 42.19
CA TYR A 49 -9.72 -34.64 41.59
C TYR A 49 -11.02 -33.95 42.04
N HIS A 50 -10.96 -32.66 42.41
CA HIS A 50 -12.15 -31.91 42.83
C HIS A 50 -12.95 -31.45 41.60
N TRP A 51 -14.27 -31.35 41.75
CA TRP A 51 -15.20 -30.96 40.69
C TRP A 51 -16.27 -30.01 41.24
N LYS A 52 -16.70 -29.09 40.37
CA LYS A 52 -17.86 -28.23 40.53
C LYS A 52 -18.66 -28.27 39.23
N THR A 53 -19.96 -28.60 39.29
CA THR A 53 -20.88 -28.55 38.15
C THR A 53 -21.25 -27.12 37.79
N PHE A 54 -21.98 -26.91 36.68
CA PHE A 54 -22.52 -25.60 36.34
C PHE A 54 -23.41 -25.04 37.47
N ASP A 55 -24.33 -25.86 37.99
CA ASP A 55 -25.31 -25.48 39.00
C ASP A 55 -24.76 -25.43 40.44
N GLY A 56 -23.44 -25.69 40.61
CA GLY A 56 -22.73 -25.55 41.88
C GLY A 56 -22.75 -26.78 42.78
N ASP A 57 -23.12 -27.95 42.25
CA ASP A 57 -22.94 -29.22 42.96
C ASP A 57 -21.45 -29.60 42.97
N PHE A 58 -20.96 -30.11 44.10
CA PHE A 58 -19.52 -30.33 44.33
C PHE A 58 -19.21 -31.78 44.69
N PHE A 59 -18.21 -32.37 44.03
CA PHE A 59 -17.80 -33.76 44.27
C PHE A 59 -16.29 -33.98 44.06
N GLN A 60 -15.81 -35.19 44.34
CA GLN A 60 -14.42 -35.61 44.14
C GLN A 60 -14.41 -36.98 43.45
N LEU A 61 -13.80 -37.07 42.26
CA LEU A 61 -13.84 -38.26 41.40
C LEU A 61 -12.44 -38.67 40.96
N ALA A 62 -11.87 -39.66 41.66
CA ALA A 62 -10.48 -40.10 41.55
C ALA A 62 -10.14 -40.91 40.26
N SER A 63 -10.81 -40.62 39.14
CA SER A 63 -10.70 -41.38 37.90
C SER A 63 -9.50 -41.01 37.02
N SER A 64 -8.95 -42.01 36.31
CA SER A 64 -8.01 -41.88 35.18
C SER A 64 -8.63 -42.35 33.85
N CYS A 65 -9.93 -42.64 33.84
CA CYS A 65 -10.69 -42.97 32.64
C CYS A 65 -10.93 -41.71 31.78
N ASN A 66 -11.33 -41.92 30.53
CA ASN A 66 -11.84 -40.84 29.68
C ASN A 66 -13.33 -40.63 29.98
N HIS A 67 -13.75 -39.38 30.17
CA HIS A 67 -15.12 -39.04 30.57
C HIS A 67 -15.71 -37.94 29.70
N VAL A 68 -17.02 -38.00 29.47
CA VAL A 68 -17.81 -36.90 28.90
C VAL A 68 -18.08 -35.86 29.98
N LEU A 69 -17.57 -34.64 29.78
CA LEU A 69 -17.79 -33.53 30.70
C LEU A 69 -19.03 -32.74 30.29
N VAL A 70 -19.16 -32.44 28.98
CA VAL A 70 -20.29 -31.71 28.41
C VAL A 70 -20.64 -32.32 27.05
N PHE A 71 -21.91 -32.64 26.84
CA PHE A 71 -22.46 -33.11 25.58
C PHE A 71 -23.85 -32.50 25.36
N ASP A 72 -24.23 -32.19 24.12
CA ASP A 72 -25.63 -31.83 23.85
C ASP A 72 -26.50 -33.09 23.86
N CYS A 73 -27.38 -33.17 24.86
CA CYS A 73 -28.21 -34.33 25.14
C CYS A 73 -29.66 -34.14 24.65
N LYS A 74 -29.98 -33.01 23.98
CA LYS A 74 -31.34 -32.70 23.52
C LYS A 74 -31.45 -32.28 22.05
N ASP A 75 -30.38 -31.84 21.38
CA ASP A 75 -30.39 -31.62 19.94
C ASP A 75 -30.15 -32.92 19.12
N SER A 76 -30.72 -32.91 17.92
CA SER A 76 -30.47 -33.86 16.85
C SER A 76 -29.10 -33.68 16.17
N TYR A 77 -28.58 -32.45 16.11
CA TYR A 77 -27.28 -32.11 15.55
C TYR A 77 -26.23 -31.97 16.66
N LYS A 78 -25.39 -32.99 16.79
CA LYS A 78 -24.43 -33.16 17.88
C LYS A 78 -23.13 -32.38 17.64
N GLU A 79 -23.22 -31.05 17.68
CA GLU A 79 -22.09 -30.14 17.46
C GLU A 79 -21.23 -29.87 18.71
N LEU A 80 -21.67 -30.31 19.90
CA LEU A 80 -20.97 -30.15 21.17
C LEU A 80 -20.70 -31.51 21.84
N ASN A 81 -19.43 -31.83 22.01
CA ASN A 81 -18.94 -32.96 22.81
C ASN A 81 -17.56 -32.58 23.39
N LEU A 82 -17.41 -32.55 24.70
CA LEU A 82 -16.16 -32.28 25.40
C LEU A 82 -15.84 -33.44 26.34
N GLN A 83 -14.69 -34.06 26.10
CA GLN A 83 -14.15 -35.16 26.88
C GLN A 83 -12.78 -34.81 27.44
N MET A 84 -12.44 -35.40 28.60
CA MET A 84 -11.08 -35.32 29.13
C MET A 84 -10.66 -36.64 29.78
N ARG A 85 -9.33 -36.84 29.81
CA ARG A 85 -8.68 -37.95 30.51
C ARG A 85 -7.58 -37.45 31.43
N ARG A 86 -7.47 -38.08 32.61
CA ARG A 86 -6.37 -37.85 33.57
C ARG A 86 -5.31 -38.95 33.50
N THR A 87 -4.08 -38.59 33.84
CA THR A 87 -2.99 -39.50 34.24
C THR A 87 -2.56 -39.20 35.66
N VAL A 88 -1.85 -40.14 36.29
CA VAL A 88 -1.12 -39.89 37.53
C VAL A 88 0.37 -39.88 37.21
N ILE A 89 1.07 -38.82 37.62
CA ILE A 89 2.51 -38.63 37.45
C ILE A 89 3.06 -38.29 38.85
N ASP A 90 3.97 -39.11 39.37
CA ASP A 90 4.56 -38.95 40.71
C ASP A 90 3.53 -38.73 41.84
N ASP A 91 2.48 -39.58 41.87
CA ASP A 91 1.28 -39.51 42.73
C ASP A 91 0.37 -38.26 42.53
N ILE A 92 0.70 -37.34 41.61
CA ILE A 92 -0.09 -36.15 41.26
C ILE A 92 -1.05 -36.45 40.08
N PRO A 93 -2.36 -36.15 40.18
CA PRO A 93 -3.26 -36.22 39.04
C PRO A 93 -3.09 -35.01 38.10
N THR A 94 -2.86 -35.30 36.83
CA THR A 94 -2.71 -34.31 35.74
C THR A 94 -3.69 -34.61 34.61
N ILE A 95 -4.13 -33.62 33.86
CA ILE A 95 -4.92 -33.83 32.64
C ILE A 95 -3.95 -34.21 31.52
N SER A 96 -4.13 -35.38 30.91
CA SER A 96 -3.24 -35.89 29.86
C SER A 96 -3.72 -35.52 28.46
N ASN A 97 -5.03 -35.46 28.28
CA ASN A 97 -5.67 -35.20 27.00
C ASN A 97 -7.08 -34.62 27.20
N ILE A 98 -7.43 -33.67 26.34
CA ILE A 98 -8.78 -33.10 26.22
C ILE A 98 -9.16 -33.20 24.74
N ILE A 99 -10.35 -33.72 24.45
CA ILE A 99 -10.90 -33.79 23.09
C ILE A 99 -12.22 -33.04 23.07
N MET A 100 -12.37 -32.09 22.15
CA MET A 100 -13.61 -31.34 21.99
C MET A 100 -14.04 -31.23 20.53
N THR A 101 -15.31 -31.49 20.27
CA THR A 101 -16.00 -31.15 19.03
C THR A 101 -16.77 -29.86 19.26
N LEU A 102 -16.49 -28.84 18.44
CA LEU A 102 -17.05 -27.49 18.52
C LEU A 102 -17.26 -26.95 17.09
N GLU A 103 -18.49 -26.49 16.77
CA GLU A 103 -18.90 -26.00 15.43
C GLU A 103 -18.57 -26.96 14.26
N GLY A 104 -18.46 -28.27 14.57
CA GLY A 104 -18.08 -29.32 13.61
C GLY A 104 -16.57 -29.54 13.41
N SER A 105 -15.71 -28.66 13.94
CA SER A 105 -14.26 -28.92 14.04
C SER A 105 -13.93 -29.74 15.29
N VAL A 106 -12.87 -30.54 15.21
CA VAL A 106 -12.34 -31.34 16.33
C VAL A 106 -11.01 -30.74 16.78
N VAL A 107 -10.92 -30.39 18.06
CA VAL A 107 -9.70 -29.91 18.72
C VAL A 107 -9.25 -30.93 19.76
N GLU A 108 -8.01 -31.39 19.65
CA GLU A 108 -7.37 -32.28 20.63
C GLU A 108 -6.19 -31.53 21.28
N LEU A 109 -6.19 -31.50 22.61
CA LEU A 109 -5.14 -30.88 23.42
C LEU A 109 -4.33 -31.96 24.15
N SER A 110 -3.01 -31.77 24.21
CA SER A 110 -2.09 -32.55 25.03
C SER A 110 -0.92 -31.69 25.51
N ASN A 111 -0.10 -32.19 26.43
CA ASN A 111 1.06 -31.46 26.96
C ASN A 111 2.10 -31.09 25.89
N SER A 112 2.13 -31.80 24.74
CA SER A 112 3.12 -31.62 23.68
C SER A 112 2.56 -31.12 22.35
N SER A 113 1.24 -31.18 22.13
CA SER A 113 0.61 -30.83 20.87
C SER A 113 -0.77 -30.20 21.02
N VAL A 114 -1.13 -29.38 20.02
CA VAL A 114 -2.52 -29.03 19.72
C VAL A 114 -2.80 -29.50 18.30
N ILE A 115 -3.83 -30.31 18.14
CA ILE A 115 -4.28 -30.87 16.86
C ILE A 115 -5.67 -30.31 16.59
N VAL A 116 -5.88 -29.84 15.37
CA VAL A 116 -7.18 -29.35 14.88
C VAL A 116 -7.49 -30.05 13.57
N ASP A 117 -8.66 -30.67 13.47
CA ASP A 117 -9.13 -31.43 12.30
C ASP A 117 -8.07 -32.42 11.76
N GLY A 118 -7.45 -33.15 12.70
CA GLY A 118 -6.43 -34.18 12.43
C GLY A 118 -5.03 -33.63 12.06
N LYS A 119 -4.76 -32.34 12.24
CA LYS A 119 -3.48 -31.70 11.90
C LYS A 119 -2.90 -30.93 13.09
N THR A 120 -1.61 -31.11 13.37
CA THR A 120 -0.89 -30.25 14.34
C THR A 120 -0.84 -28.81 13.84
N VAL A 121 -1.23 -27.85 14.68
CA VAL A 121 -1.28 -26.42 14.32
C VAL A 121 -0.26 -25.58 15.12
N SER A 122 0.19 -24.46 14.54
CA SER A 122 0.84 -23.38 15.29
C SER A 122 -0.21 -22.42 15.84
N LEU A 123 0.03 -21.89 17.05
CA LEU A 123 -0.90 -21.00 17.75
C LEU A 123 -0.47 -19.53 17.66
N PRO A 124 -1.40 -18.56 17.67
CA PRO A 124 -2.85 -18.74 17.71
C PRO A 124 -3.40 -19.32 16.39
N HIS A 125 -4.48 -20.10 16.49
CA HIS A 125 -5.17 -20.71 15.37
C HIS A 125 -6.65 -20.29 15.35
N VAL A 126 -7.24 -20.20 14.15
CA VAL A 126 -8.67 -19.93 13.96
C VAL A 126 -9.16 -20.75 12.77
N THR A 127 -10.21 -21.54 12.97
CA THR A 127 -10.91 -22.31 11.92
C THR A 127 -12.42 -22.33 12.24
N PHE A 128 -13.28 -22.25 11.23
CA PHE A 128 -14.74 -22.42 11.33
C PHE A 128 -15.42 -21.94 12.65
N GLY A 129 -15.14 -20.70 13.08
CA GLY A 129 -15.76 -20.13 14.29
C GLY A 129 -15.13 -20.54 15.63
N VAL A 130 -14.17 -21.47 15.63
CA VAL A 130 -13.34 -21.86 16.77
C VAL A 130 -11.98 -21.14 16.70
N SER A 131 -11.56 -20.55 17.81
CA SER A 131 -10.21 -20.02 18.01
C SER A 131 -9.48 -20.81 19.10
N VAL A 132 -8.20 -21.12 18.86
CA VAL A 132 -7.31 -21.71 19.87
C VAL A 132 -6.14 -20.77 20.12
N MET A 133 -5.98 -20.34 21.36
CA MET A 133 -4.95 -19.42 21.83
C MET A 133 -4.08 -20.09 22.90
N ARG A 134 -2.84 -19.65 23.05
CA ARG A 134 -1.93 -20.07 24.12
C ARG A 134 -1.27 -18.87 24.77
N THR A 135 -1.16 -18.95 26.09
CA THR A 135 -0.46 -18.00 26.97
C THR A 135 0.69 -18.73 27.70
N ASP A 136 1.40 -18.05 28.59
CA ASP A 136 2.48 -18.65 29.41
C ASP A 136 1.99 -19.82 30.28
N PHE A 137 0.71 -19.85 30.68
CA PHE A 137 0.15 -20.89 31.57
C PHE A 137 -1.08 -21.62 31.03
N ASN A 138 -1.89 -20.97 30.19
CA ASN A 138 -3.20 -21.49 29.76
C ASN A 138 -3.25 -21.70 28.24
N ILE A 139 -3.87 -22.80 27.80
CA ILE A 139 -4.51 -22.89 26.47
C ILE A 139 -5.98 -22.50 26.64
N ILE A 140 -6.46 -21.65 25.72
CA ILE A 140 -7.85 -21.16 25.69
C ILE A 140 -8.44 -21.54 24.33
N VAL A 141 -9.59 -22.22 24.33
CA VAL A 141 -10.39 -22.49 23.14
C VAL A 141 -11.70 -21.72 23.25
N GLU A 142 -12.00 -20.85 22.28
CA GLU A 142 -13.25 -20.09 22.20
C GLU A 142 -14.02 -20.50 20.94
N ALA A 143 -15.27 -20.92 21.09
CA ALA A 143 -16.20 -21.10 19.98
C ALA A 143 -17.18 -19.93 19.91
N LYS A 144 -17.44 -19.45 18.69
CA LYS A 144 -18.41 -18.37 18.37
C LYS A 144 -19.82 -18.67 18.92
N GLN A 145 -20.18 -19.93 19.11
CA GLN A 145 -21.37 -20.39 19.80
C GLN A 145 -21.47 -19.99 21.28
N GLY A 146 -20.45 -19.38 21.89
CA GLY A 146 -20.47 -18.97 23.30
C GLY A 146 -20.05 -20.11 24.23
N ILE A 147 -18.94 -20.76 23.90
CA ILE A 147 -18.30 -21.79 24.71
C ILE A 147 -16.82 -21.42 24.85
N THR A 148 -16.31 -21.34 26.08
CA THR A 148 -14.89 -21.08 26.35
C THR A 148 -14.32 -22.18 27.23
N VAL A 149 -13.24 -22.81 26.78
CA VAL A 149 -12.54 -23.89 27.48
C VAL A 149 -11.14 -23.42 27.81
N THR A 150 -10.79 -23.37 29.10
CA THR A 150 -9.48 -22.92 29.57
C THR A 150 -8.78 -24.05 30.32
N TRP A 151 -7.61 -24.48 29.84
CA TRP A 151 -6.79 -25.52 30.47
C TRP A 151 -5.45 -24.95 30.92
N ASN A 152 -5.11 -25.16 32.20
CA ASN A 152 -3.91 -24.62 32.85
C ASN A 152 -2.59 -25.36 32.55
N LEU A 153 -2.57 -26.21 31.52
CA LEU A 153 -1.45 -27.08 31.14
C LEU A 153 -0.99 -28.09 32.22
N ASP A 154 -1.82 -28.30 33.25
CA ASP A 154 -1.58 -29.24 34.36
C ASP A 154 -2.87 -30.00 34.71
N ASP A 155 -3.59 -29.58 35.75
CA ASP A 155 -4.62 -30.36 36.44
C ASP A 155 -6.05 -29.78 36.33
N SER A 156 -6.18 -28.54 35.87
CA SER A 156 -7.42 -27.77 35.96
C SER A 156 -7.95 -27.31 34.61
N LEU A 157 -9.26 -27.50 34.45
CA LEU A 157 -10.02 -27.26 33.23
C LEU A 157 -11.31 -26.51 33.59
N ASP A 158 -11.40 -25.25 33.17
CA ASP A 158 -12.59 -24.43 33.29
C ASP A 158 -13.39 -24.49 31.98
N ILE A 159 -14.69 -24.75 32.07
CA ILE A 159 -15.61 -24.77 30.94
C ILE A 159 -16.71 -23.75 31.22
N GLU A 160 -16.71 -22.66 30.45
CA GLU A 160 -17.71 -21.60 30.49
C GLU A 160 -18.67 -21.72 29.31
N ILE A 161 -19.97 -21.63 29.58
CA ILE A 161 -21.03 -21.88 28.59
C ILE A 161 -22.14 -20.83 28.62
N ASP A 162 -22.65 -20.46 27.44
CA ASP A 162 -23.75 -19.51 27.31
C ASP A 162 -25.10 -20.07 27.81
N GLU A 163 -25.94 -19.19 28.35
CA GLU A 163 -27.25 -19.51 28.92
C GLU A 163 -28.21 -20.19 27.92
N LYS A 164 -28.01 -20.03 26.61
CA LYS A 164 -28.78 -20.77 25.59
C LYS A 164 -28.66 -22.30 25.69
N TYR A 165 -27.67 -22.83 26.43
CA TYR A 165 -27.47 -24.27 26.68
C TYR A 165 -28.15 -24.77 27.95
N GLN A 166 -28.78 -23.89 28.74
CA GLN A 166 -29.52 -24.27 29.95
C GLN A 166 -30.53 -25.38 29.63
N ASN A 167 -30.60 -26.39 30.50
CA ASN A 167 -31.40 -27.61 30.35
C ASN A 167 -31.08 -28.48 29.12
N LYS A 168 -30.06 -28.22 28.28
CA LYS A 168 -29.79 -29.02 27.06
C LYS A 168 -28.67 -30.05 27.22
N ILE A 169 -27.67 -29.73 28.02
CA ILE A 169 -26.46 -30.53 28.16
C ILE A 169 -26.61 -31.64 29.19
N CYS A 170 -25.70 -32.61 29.13
CA CYS A 170 -25.44 -33.55 30.22
C CYS A 170 -23.98 -34.05 30.17
N GLY A 171 -23.48 -34.58 31.29
CA GLY A 171 -22.08 -35.00 31.47
C GLY A 171 -21.65 -34.83 32.93
N LEU A 172 -20.36 -35.04 33.23
CA LEU A 172 -19.81 -34.78 34.58
C LEU A 172 -19.98 -33.34 35.06
N CYS A 173 -20.19 -32.37 34.16
CA CYS A 173 -20.47 -30.99 34.51
C CYS A 173 -21.93 -30.70 34.90
N GLY A 174 -22.80 -31.70 34.91
CA GLY A 174 -24.21 -31.55 35.28
C GLY A 174 -25.17 -31.34 34.10
N ASN A 175 -26.41 -31.00 34.43
CA ASN A 175 -27.50 -30.81 33.46
C ASN A 175 -27.74 -29.33 33.08
N PHE A 176 -27.18 -28.40 33.86
CA PHE A 176 -27.32 -26.94 33.73
C PHE A 176 -28.79 -26.49 33.76
N ASP A 177 -29.57 -26.92 34.75
CA ASP A 177 -30.98 -26.54 34.92
C ASP A 177 -31.20 -25.31 35.82
N GLY A 178 -30.20 -24.93 36.63
CA GLY A 178 -30.24 -23.85 37.60
C GLY A 178 -30.37 -24.30 39.07
N VAL A 179 -30.33 -25.61 39.36
CA VAL A 179 -30.50 -26.17 40.71
C VAL A 179 -29.39 -27.21 40.99
N PRO A 180 -28.67 -27.15 42.12
CA PRO A 180 -27.68 -28.16 42.49
C PRO A 180 -28.37 -29.50 42.83
N ASN A 181 -28.60 -30.29 41.78
CA ASN A 181 -29.24 -31.59 41.81
C ASN A 181 -28.53 -32.64 40.94
N ASP A 182 -27.38 -32.31 40.36
CA ASP A 182 -26.74 -33.08 39.28
C ASP A 182 -26.44 -34.54 39.63
N LEU A 183 -26.20 -34.84 40.92
CA LEU A 183 -25.97 -36.19 41.43
C LEU A 183 -27.29 -36.91 41.84
N MET A 184 -28.44 -36.48 41.33
CA MET A 184 -29.76 -37.06 41.61
C MET A 184 -30.38 -37.70 40.35
N GLU A 185 -30.73 -38.99 40.43
CA GLU A 185 -31.48 -39.67 39.37
C GLU A 185 -32.80 -40.24 39.93
N ASN A 186 -33.91 -39.96 39.26
CA ASN A 186 -35.26 -40.43 39.66
C ASN A 186 -35.65 -40.13 41.14
N GLY A 187 -35.03 -39.11 41.75
CA GLY A 187 -35.24 -38.73 43.15
C GLY A 187 -34.35 -39.44 44.18
N ALA A 188 -33.46 -40.33 43.74
CA ALA A 188 -32.40 -40.93 44.56
C ALA A 188 -31.06 -40.22 44.29
N ARG A 189 -30.19 -40.11 45.31
CA ARG A 189 -28.83 -39.61 45.12
C ARG A 189 -27.92 -40.74 44.66
N LEU A 190 -27.27 -40.57 43.51
CA LEU A 190 -26.25 -41.50 43.00
C LEU A 190 -24.98 -41.42 43.86
N SER A 191 -24.17 -42.49 43.87
CA SER A 191 -22.77 -42.33 44.30
C SER A 191 -21.97 -41.64 43.20
N VAL A 192 -20.84 -41.02 43.57
CA VAL A 192 -19.96 -40.37 42.60
C VAL A 192 -19.40 -41.38 41.58
N SER A 193 -19.25 -42.64 41.96
CA SER A 193 -18.85 -43.73 41.05
C SER A 193 -19.94 -44.08 40.04
N ASP A 194 -21.22 -44.20 40.46
CA ASP A 194 -22.33 -44.49 39.54
C ASP A 194 -22.55 -43.34 38.54
N PHE A 195 -22.42 -42.09 39.02
CA PHE A 195 -22.47 -40.89 38.20
C PHE A 195 -21.31 -40.83 37.19
N ALA A 196 -20.11 -41.24 37.59
CA ALA A 196 -18.95 -41.33 36.69
C ALA A 196 -19.10 -42.44 35.64
N ASP A 197 -19.50 -43.64 36.04
CA ASP A 197 -19.71 -44.77 35.12
C ASP A 197 -20.76 -44.44 34.04
N THR A 198 -21.72 -43.56 34.33
CA THR A 198 -22.74 -43.06 33.39
C THR A 198 -22.14 -42.22 32.24
N TYR A 199 -21.03 -41.53 32.49
CA TYR A 199 -20.38 -40.62 31.52
C TYR A 199 -18.99 -41.09 31.05
N LYS A 200 -18.58 -42.30 31.46
CA LYS A 200 -17.32 -42.93 31.08
C LYS A 200 -17.31 -43.37 29.60
N VAL A 201 -16.17 -43.19 28.94
CA VAL A 201 -15.96 -43.53 27.52
C VAL A 201 -14.82 -44.55 27.38
N ASP A 202 -15.21 -45.81 27.15
CA ASP A 202 -14.28 -46.88 26.79
C ASP A 202 -13.77 -46.73 25.33
N GLY A 203 -12.49 -47.05 25.12
CA GLY A 203 -11.89 -47.06 23.78
C GLY A 203 -12.16 -48.37 23.03
N PRO A 204 -11.97 -48.42 21.69
CA PRO A 204 -12.16 -49.66 20.91
C PRO A 204 -11.18 -50.80 21.30
N THR A 205 -10.14 -50.49 22.07
CA THR A 205 -9.10 -51.42 22.54
C THR A 205 -8.89 -51.38 24.06
N GLU A 206 -9.71 -50.65 24.81
CA GLU A 206 -9.52 -50.40 26.24
C GLU A 206 -10.87 -50.41 26.97
N ARG A 207 -10.91 -51.05 28.14
CA ARG A 207 -12.00 -50.88 29.11
C ARG A 207 -11.42 -50.32 30.40
N CYS A 208 -12.04 -49.28 30.94
CA CYS A 208 -11.56 -48.61 32.13
C CYS A 208 -12.46 -48.91 33.33
N GLU A 209 -11.87 -49.39 34.43
CA GLU A 209 -12.57 -49.66 35.68
C GLU A 209 -12.36 -48.48 36.65
N GLU A 210 -13.45 -47.95 37.20
CA GLU A 210 -13.38 -46.87 38.19
C GLU A 210 -12.80 -47.40 39.52
N PRO A 211 -11.88 -46.67 40.18
CA PRO A 211 -11.32 -47.10 41.45
C PRO A 211 -12.39 -47.09 42.55
N ALA A 212 -12.34 -48.08 43.44
CA ALA A 212 -13.26 -48.18 44.57
C ALA A 212 -13.22 -46.90 45.43
N PRO A 213 -14.39 -46.37 45.87
CA PRO A 213 -14.46 -45.07 46.52
C PRO A 213 -13.67 -45.05 47.83
N THR A 214 -12.60 -44.25 47.86
CA THR A 214 -11.76 -44.06 49.04
C THR A 214 -12.46 -43.16 50.06
N PRO A 215 -12.45 -43.50 51.37
CA PRO A 215 -13.01 -42.62 52.39
C PRO A 215 -12.27 -41.29 52.45
N VAL A 216 -12.99 -40.18 52.27
CA VAL A 216 -12.44 -38.83 52.40
C VAL A 216 -12.07 -38.58 53.87
N GLN A 217 -10.80 -38.77 54.19
CA GLN A 217 -10.25 -38.47 55.51
C GLN A 217 -10.08 -36.96 55.65
N SER A 218 -10.43 -36.38 56.81
CA SER A 218 -10.22 -34.96 57.09
C SER A 218 -9.04 -34.80 58.03
N CYS A 219 -7.91 -34.32 57.49
CA CYS A 219 -6.60 -34.37 58.15
C CYS A 219 -5.83 -33.03 58.13
N GLY A 220 -6.15 -32.13 57.21
CA GLY A 220 -5.49 -30.83 57.08
C GLY A 220 -5.81 -29.85 58.20
N ASP A 221 -4.93 -28.86 58.35
CA ASP A 221 -5.05 -27.79 59.33
C ASP A 221 -6.25 -26.89 59.01
N LYS A 222 -7.22 -26.87 59.93
CA LYS A 222 -8.40 -26.01 59.80
C LYS A 222 -8.06 -24.53 59.95
N GLU A 223 -7.20 -24.17 60.89
CA GLU A 223 -6.91 -22.77 61.15
C GLU A 223 -6.15 -22.15 59.97
N LEU A 224 -5.21 -22.88 59.37
CA LEU A 224 -4.52 -22.44 58.15
C LEU A 224 -5.48 -22.19 56.98
N CYS A 225 -6.35 -23.15 56.66
CA CYS A 225 -7.33 -22.99 55.57
C CYS A 225 -8.30 -21.83 55.84
N ASP A 226 -8.88 -21.78 57.05
CA ASP A 226 -9.82 -20.73 57.44
C ASP A 226 -9.15 -19.35 57.38
N GLN A 227 -7.86 -19.23 57.74
CA GLN A 227 -7.06 -18.00 57.59
C GLN A 227 -6.78 -17.64 56.11
N ILE A 228 -6.46 -18.61 55.25
CA ILE A 228 -6.12 -18.36 53.83
C ILE A 228 -7.28 -17.68 53.10
N PHE A 229 -8.48 -18.26 53.10
CA PHE A 229 -9.62 -17.65 52.38
C PHE A 229 -10.21 -16.44 53.12
N SER A 230 -9.88 -16.27 54.41
CA SER A 230 -10.14 -15.04 55.18
C SER A 230 -9.05 -13.96 55.03
N SER A 231 -8.00 -14.18 54.24
CA SER A 231 -6.93 -13.19 54.06
C SER A 231 -7.41 -11.94 53.27
N PRO A 232 -6.66 -10.80 53.33
CA PRO A 232 -7.05 -9.58 52.64
C PRO A 232 -7.25 -9.70 51.12
N PRO A 233 -6.40 -10.42 50.34
CA PRO A 233 -6.55 -10.53 48.88
C PRO A 233 -7.87 -11.16 48.41
N PHE A 234 -8.51 -11.94 49.28
CA PHE A 234 -9.77 -12.63 49.00
C PHE A 234 -11.01 -11.93 49.58
N ARG A 235 -10.88 -10.69 50.07
CA ARG A 235 -11.97 -9.95 50.71
C ARG A 235 -13.21 -9.81 49.82
N SER A 236 -13.06 -9.60 48.51
CA SER A 236 -14.20 -9.48 47.57
C SER A 236 -14.91 -10.79 47.27
N CYS A 237 -14.30 -11.93 47.61
CA CYS A 237 -14.75 -13.26 47.18
C CYS A 237 -15.74 -13.91 48.15
N ARG A 238 -15.75 -13.46 49.41
CA ARG A 238 -16.43 -14.13 50.53
C ARG A 238 -17.94 -14.19 50.39
N ASP A 239 -18.53 -13.16 49.78
CA ASP A 239 -19.97 -13.07 49.54
C ASP A 239 -20.37 -13.59 48.13
N LEU A 240 -19.41 -14.13 47.37
CA LEU A 240 -19.59 -14.63 46.00
C LEU A 240 -19.42 -16.16 45.88
N LEU A 241 -18.71 -16.80 46.82
CA LEU A 241 -18.31 -18.22 46.75
C LEU A 241 -18.61 -18.96 48.07
N ASP A 242 -18.79 -20.28 48.00
CA ASP A 242 -18.88 -21.14 49.18
C ASP A 242 -17.51 -21.32 49.86
N VAL A 243 -17.18 -20.40 50.76
CA VAL A 243 -15.93 -20.41 51.54
C VAL A 243 -15.86 -21.65 52.47
N GLU A 244 -16.97 -22.23 52.92
CA GLU A 244 -16.93 -23.44 53.76
C GLU A 244 -16.53 -24.67 52.94
N TYR A 245 -17.03 -24.79 51.71
CA TYR A 245 -16.60 -25.83 50.78
C TYR A 245 -15.11 -25.70 50.43
N PHE A 246 -14.62 -24.52 50.05
CA PHE A 246 -13.19 -24.34 49.74
C PHE A 246 -12.27 -24.59 50.96
N ASN A 247 -12.72 -24.23 52.17
CA ASN A 247 -12.05 -24.63 53.42
C ASN A 247 -11.98 -26.15 53.60
N LYS A 248 -13.07 -26.87 53.28
CA LYS A 248 -13.12 -28.34 53.33
C LYS A 248 -12.16 -28.97 52.30
N VAL A 249 -12.12 -28.47 51.07
CA VAL A 249 -11.20 -28.95 50.02
C VAL A 249 -9.74 -28.71 50.42
N CYS A 250 -9.40 -27.51 50.88
CA CYS A 250 -8.07 -27.18 51.38
C CYS A 250 -7.59 -28.17 52.46
N ARG A 251 -8.45 -28.50 53.44
CA ARG A 251 -8.12 -29.51 54.47
C ARG A 251 -7.97 -30.94 53.93
N ASN A 252 -8.59 -31.26 52.79
CA ASN A 252 -8.46 -32.57 52.15
C ASN A 252 -7.16 -32.65 51.33
N ASP A 253 -6.77 -31.59 50.62
CA ASP A 253 -5.51 -31.53 49.85
C ASP A 253 -4.28 -31.69 50.75
N MET A 254 -4.34 -31.15 51.98
CA MET A 254 -3.28 -31.25 52.99
C MET A 254 -3.10 -32.64 53.64
N CYS A 255 -3.94 -33.64 53.31
CA CYS A 255 -3.96 -34.93 54.04
C CYS A 255 -2.74 -35.84 53.84
N ASP A 256 -1.92 -35.60 52.82
CA ASP A 256 -0.91 -36.56 52.34
C ASP A 256 0.49 -35.96 52.51
N SER A 257 1.11 -36.22 53.66
CA SER A 257 2.28 -35.48 54.17
C SER A 257 3.62 -35.88 53.51
N LYS A 258 3.63 -36.09 52.19
CA LYS A 258 4.82 -36.39 51.38
C LYS A 258 5.27 -35.23 50.50
N GLU A 259 4.36 -34.40 50.01
CA GLU A 259 4.71 -33.18 49.27
C GLU A 259 5.20 -32.06 50.20
N THR A 260 5.90 -31.08 49.62
CA THR A 260 5.89 -29.72 50.16
C THR A 260 4.48 -29.16 50.12
N THR A 261 3.79 -29.08 51.27
CA THR A 261 2.36 -28.72 51.41
C THR A 261 1.87 -27.53 50.58
N ASN A 262 2.75 -26.59 50.25
CA ASN A 262 2.44 -25.47 49.37
C ASN A 262 1.95 -25.92 47.98
N SER A 263 2.58 -26.90 47.30
CA SER A 263 2.25 -27.25 45.90
C SER A 263 0.80 -27.68 45.71
N THR A 264 0.31 -28.55 46.60
CA THR A 264 -1.09 -29.02 46.59
C THR A 264 -2.06 -27.88 46.93
N LEU A 265 -1.74 -27.08 47.96
CA LEU A 265 -2.55 -25.91 48.35
C LEU A 265 -2.66 -24.87 47.23
N CYS A 266 -1.60 -24.63 46.46
CA CYS A 266 -1.60 -23.67 45.34
C CYS A 266 -2.72 -23.96 44.33
N LYS A 267 -3.05 -25.23 44.09
CA LYS A 267 -4.05 -25.65 43.09
C LYS A 267 -5.45 -25.18 43.49
N THR A 268 -5.90 -25.51 44.72
CA THR A 268 -7.21 -25.09 45.24
C THR A 268 -7.32 -23.58 45.51
N ILE A 269 -6.23 -22.91 45.93
CA ILE A 269 -6.24 -21.44 46.08
C ILE A 269 -6.30 -20.74 44.72
N SER A 270 -5.66 -21.30 43.68
CA SER A 270 -5.77 -20.79 42.30
C SER A 270 -7.16 -20.97 41.70
N GLU A 271 -7.89 -22.04 42.07
CA GLU A 271 -9.30 -22.19 41.72
C GLU A 271 -10.17 -21.13 42.38
N TYR A 272 -10.05 -20.96 43.69
CA TYR A 272 -10.81 -19.94 44.43
C TYR A 272 -10.59 -18.53 43.88
N SER A 273 -9.36 -18.20 43.46
CA SER A 273 -9.04 -16.93 42.78
C SER A 273 -9.79 -16.79 41.45
N ARG A 274 -9.70 -17.78 40.56
CA ARG A 274 -10.38 -17.78 39.25
C ARG A 274 -11.90 -17.72 39.38
N GLN A 275 -12.50 -18.54 40.24
CA GLN A 275 -13.95 -18.52 40.50
C GLN A 275 -14.40 -17.15 41.06
N CYS A 276 -13.59 -16.50 41.89
CA CYS A 276 -13.88 -15.18 42.44
C CYS A 276 -13.89 -14.12 41.34
N VAL A 277 -12.87 -14.08 40.50
CA VAL A 277 -12.77 -13.12 39.38
C VAL A 277 -13.90 -13.34 38.36
N HIS A 278 -14.18 -14.59 37.98
CA HIS A 278 -15.31 -14.91 37.10
C HIS A 278 -16.66 -14.49 37.68
N SER A 279 -16.84 -14.58 39.01
CA SER A 279 -18.04 -14.12 39.72
C SER A 279 -18.13 -12.60 39.89
N GLY A 280 -17.25 -11.82 39.25
CA GLY A 280 -17.21 -10.35 39.33
C GLY A 280 -16.41 -9.78 40.50
N GLY A 281 -15.75 -10.63 41.28
CA GLY A 281 -14.80 -10.22 42.33
C GLY A 281 -13.50 -9.66 41.76
N LYS A 282 -12.66 -9.11 42.65
CA LYS A 282 -11.34 -8.58 42.30
C LYS A 282 -10.32 -9.04 43.33
N THR A 283 -9.59 -10.09 43.00
CA THR A 283 -8.51 -10.63 43.83
C THR A 283 -7.30 -9.69 43.81
N GLU A 284 -6.73 -9.43 44.97
CA GLU A 284 -5.41 -8.81 45.08
C GLU A 284 -4.33 -9.89 44.90
N GLN A 285 -3.07 -9.48 44.75
CA GLN A 285 -1.95 -10.41 44.56
C GLN A 285 -1.70 -11.23 45.84
N TRP A 286 -2.00 -12.55 45.80
CA TRP A 286 -1.82 -13.48 46.93
C TRP A 286 -0.59 -14.39 46.81
N ARG A 287 -0.01 -14.53 45.61
CA ARG A 287 1.26 -15.27 45.40
C ARG A 287 2.44 -14.34 45.64
N ASP A 288 3.49 -14.87 46.28
CA ASP A 288 4.77 -14.19 46.46
C ASP A 288 5.97 -15.09 46.08
N ALA A 289 7.19 -14.63 46.33
CA ALA A 289 8.42 -15.36 45.96
C ALA A 289 8.64 -16.66 46.76
N THR A 290 7.88 -16.89 47.83
CA THR A 290 7.95 -18.04 48.74
C THR A 290 6.66 -18.88 48.73
N PHE A 291 5.50 -18.25 48.49
CA PHE A 291 4.20 -18.90 48.44
C PHE A 291 3.60 -18.88 47.03
N CYS A 292 3.50 -20.06 46.42
CA CYS A 292 2.93 -20.29 45.08
C CYS A 292 3.50 -19.43 43.94
N PRO A 293 4.83 -19.18 43.85
CA PRO A 293 5.41 -18.27 42.86
C PRO A 293 5.10 -18.69 41.41
N LYS A 294 4.69 -17.71 40.61
CA LYS A 294 4.57 -17.81 39.14
C LYS A 294 5.65 -16.94 38.50
N LYS A 295 6.20 -17.38 37.37
CA LYS A 295 7.21 -16.65 36.61
C LYS A 295 6.77 -16.50 35.16
N CYS A 296 6.65 -15.26 34.72
CA CYS A 296 6.36 -14.90 33.33
C CYS A 296 7.61 -14.89 32.45
N LEU A 297 7.42 -14.88 31.14
CA LEU A 297 8.46 -14.54 30.18
C LEU A 297 8.84 -13.04 30.24
N HIS A 298 10.04 -12.73 29.74
CA HIS A 298 10.61 -11.38 29.72
C HIS A 298 10.62 -10.71 31.11
N ASN A 299 10.19 -9.45 31.18
CA ASN A 299 10.00 -8.62 32.37
C ASN A 299 8.49 -8.35 32.62
N MET A 300 7.62 -9.27 32.21
CA MET A 300 6.19 -9.23 32.54
C MET A 300 5.98 -9.65 34.00
N GLU A 301 4.92 -9.14 34.62
CA GLU A 301 4.52 -9.48 35.98
C GLU A 301 3.28 -10.38 35.96
N PHE A 302 3.21 -11.32 36.90
CA PHE A 302 2.01 -12.14 37.10
C PHE A 302 0.99 -11.34 37.90
N MET A 303 -0.24 -11.27 37.43
CA MET A 303 -1.37 -10.65 38.14
C MET A 303 -2.56 -11.59 38.19
N GLU A 304 -3.19 -11.71 39.36
CA GLU A 304 -4.44 -12.46 39.57
C GLU A 304 -5.66 -11.85 38.85
N TYR A 305 -5.61 -10.55 38.56
CA TYR A 305 -6.68 -9.78 37.91
C TYR A 305 -6.10 -8.97 36.74
N SER A 306 -5.90 -9.63 35.59
CA SER A 306 -5.39 -9.01 34.36
C SER A 306 -6.45 -8.98 33.25
N SER A 307 -6.36 -7.97 32.37
CA SER A 307 -6.99 -8.04 31.05
C SER A 307 -6.36 -9.20 30.25
N PRO A 308 -7.15 -10.04 29.55
CA PRO A 308 -6.61 -11.02 28.60
C PRO A 308 -6.17 -10.36 27.27
N CYS A 309 -6.59 -9.12 27.01
CA CYS A 309 -6.03 -8.27 25.96
C CYS A 309 -4.86 -7.48 26.55
N VAL A 310 -3.62 -7.89 26.26
CA VAL A 310 -2.39 -7.22 26.70
C VAL A 310 -2.13 -6.01 25.80
N ASP A 311 -1.90 -4.83 26.40
CA ASP A 311 -1.50 -3.64 25.66
C ASP A 311 -0.09 -3.81 25.06
N SER A 312 0.05 -3.54 23.76
CA SER A 312 1.29 -3.75 22.99
C SER A 312 1.74 -2.51 22.24
N CYS A 313 2.93 -2.54 21.65
CA CYS A 313 3.40 -1.45 20.79
C CYS A 313 2.54 -1.26 19.53
N SER A 314 2.00 -2.34 18.95
CA SER A 314 1.02 -2.22 17.85
C SER A 314 -0.36 -1.76 18.32
N THR A 315 -0.77 -2.13 19.54
CA THR A 315 -2.10 -1.85 20.11
C THR A 315 -2.02 -1.45 21.59
N PRO A 316 -1.66 -0.20 21.92
CA PRO A 316 -1.38 0.25 23.30
C PRO A 316 -2.64 0.56 24.15
N GLN A 317 -3.83 0.21 23.66
CA GLN A 317 -5.13 0.38 24.35
C GLN A 317 -6.05 -0.84 24.12
N ALA A 318 -5.46 -2.00 23.83
CA ALA A 318 -6.17 -3.28 23.66
C ALA A 318 -6.96 -3.67 24.92
N SER A 319 -6.46 -3.35 26.12
CA SER A 319 -7.16 -3.60 27.38
C SER A 319 -8.45 -2.80 27.52
N GLN A 320 -8.46 -1.55 27.03
CA GLN A 320 -9.61 -0.63 27.15
C GLN A 320 -10.78 -0.99 26.23
N THR A 321 -10.51 -1.75 25.17
CA THR A 321 -11.49 -2.23 24.19
C THR A 321 -11.75 -3.75 24.30
N CYS A 322 -11.28 -4.37 25.37
CA CYS A 322 -11.37 -5.82 25.57
C CYS A 322 -12.78 -6.25 26.02
N ASN A 323 -13.52 -6.92 25.14
CA ASN A 323 -14.85 -7.50 25.45
C ASN A 323 -14.77 -8.89 26.13
N ARG A 324 -13.65 -9.23 26.76
CA ARG A 324 -13.43 -10.50 27.48
C ARG A 324 -13.22 -10.22 28.98
N ASP A 325 -13.71 -11.11 29.84
CA ASP A 325 -13.52 -10.99 31.29
C ASP A 325 -12.04 -11.04 31.69
N TYR A 326 -11.72 -10.35 32.79
CA TYR A 326 -10.42 -10.40 33.45
C TYR A 326 -10.14 -11.81 33.98
N ARG A 327 -8.88 -12.26 33.93
CA ARG A 327 -8.39 -13.56 34.45
C ARG A 327 -6.96 -13.42 34.98
N ASP A 328 -6.42 -14.48 35.57
CA ASP A 328 -5.03 -14.51 36.00
C ASP A 328 -4.06 -14.70 34.81
N GLY A 329 -2.89 -14.06 34.85
CA GLY A 329 -1.92 -14.16 33.76
C GLY A 329 -0.76 -13.18 33.84
N CYS A 330 0.05 -13.18 32.77
CA CYS A 330 1.18 -12.26 32.59
C CYS A 330 0.74 -10.99 31.87
N ALA A 331 1.09 -9.83 32.41
CA ALA A 331 0.93 -8.54 31.75
C ALA A 331 2.08 -7.59 32.09
N CYS A 332 2.11 -6.43 31.45
CA CYS A 332 3.18 -5.46 31.65
C CYS A 332 2.98 -4.58 32.88
N PRO A 333 4.07 -4.19 33.59
CA PRO A 333 4.00 -3.23 34.69
C PRO A 333 3.33 -1.91 34.26
N ASN A 334 2.61 -1.28 35.19
CA ASN A 334 1.86 -0.05 34.92
C ASN A 334 2.74 1.05 34.29
N GLY A 335 2.29 1.61 33.16
CA GLY A 335 3.05 2.57 32.35
C GLY A 335 3.95 1.95 31.26
N THR A 336 3.92 0.63 31.09
CA THR A 336 4.64 -0.07 30.00
C THR A 336 3.71 -0.95 29.16
N VAL A 337 4.09 -1.18 27.91
CA VAL A 337 3.38 -2.01 26.93
C VAL A 337 4.30 -3.09 26.37
N PHE A 338 3.74 -4.20 25.89
CA PHE A 338 4.52 -5.32 25.35
C PHE A 338 5.04 -5.01 23.94
N ASP A 339 6.35 -5.15 23.74
CA ASP A 339 7.01 -5.06 22.43
C ASP A 339 6.71 -6.31 21.58
N ASP A 340 5.54 -6.31 20.93
CA ASP A 340 5.14 -7.32 19.95
C ASP A 340 5.89 -7.21 18.61
N ILE A 341 6.61 -6.10 18.38
CA ILE A 341 7.27 -5.75 17.12
C ILE A 341 8.69 -6.32 17.04
N SER A 342 9.49 -6.21 18.12
CA SER A 342 10.82 -6.82 18.25
C SER A 342 10.98 -7.87 19.37
N LYS A 343 9.92 -8.14 20.14
CA LYS A 343 9.84 -9.22 21.15
C LYS A 343 10.89 -9.13 22.25
N THR A 344 11.19 -7.91 22.71
CA THR A 344 12.15 -7.67 23.79
C THR A 344 11.54 -7.81 25.18
N GLY A 345 10.29 -7.39 25.37
CA GLY A 345 9.56 -7.45 26.64
C GLY A 345 8.62 -6.27 26.83
N CYS A 346 8.38 -5.86 28.07
CA CYS A 346 7.63 -4.65 28.40
C CYS A 346 8.54 -3.41 28.33
N ILE A 347 8.15 -2.41 27.55
CA ILE A 347 8.87 -1.14 27.37
C ILE A 347 7.91 0.05 27.51
N ALA A 348 8.45 1.25 27.69
CA ALA A 348 7.64 2.46 27.69
C ALA A 348 7.07 2.73 26.28
N GLN A 349 5.83 3.24 26.19
CA GLN A 349 5.12 3.40 24.91
C GLN A 349 5.85 4.35 23.94
N ASP A 350 6.54 5.37 24.46
CA ASP A 350 7.36 6.31 23.69
C ASP A 350 8.61 5.67 23.07
N GLN A 351 9.05 4.51 23.58
CA GLN A 351 10.20 3.75 23.09
C GLN A 351 9.82 2.67 22.06
N CYS A 352 8.53 2.46 21.81
CA CYS A 352 8.04 1.44 20.88
C CYS A 352 8.68 1.57 19.48
N PRO A 353 9.32 0.50 18.96
CA PRO A 353 9.97 0.54 17.65
C PRO A 353 8.96 0.39 16.52
N CYS A 354 9.31 0.87 15.33
CA CYS A 354 8.53 0.70 14.11
C CYS A 354 9.20 -0.31 13.18
N ARG A 355 8.43 -0.93 12.29
CA ARG A 355 8.97 -1.83 11.26
C ARG A 355 8.60 -1.34 9.86
N TYR A 356 9.57 -1.32 8.95
CA TYR A 356 9.36 -0.97 7.54
C TYR A 356 10.35 -1.72 6.65
N LYS A 357 9.88 -2.29 5.53
CA LYS A 357 10.69 -3.14 4.63
C LYS A 357 11.51 -4.23 5.37
N ASN A 358 10.89 -4.87 6.36
CA ASN A 358 11.49 -5.82 7.33
C ASN A 358 12.67 -5.30 8.18
N LYS A 359 13.09 -4.04 8.03
CA LYS A 359 14.02 -3.37 8.94
C LYS A 359 13.27 -2.82 10.15
N LEU A 360 13.87 -2.98 11.33
CA LEU A 360 13.43 -2.35 12.57
C LEU A 360 14.00 -0.92 12.65
N TYR A 361 13.20 0.00 13.16
CA TYR A 361 13.55 1.40 13.44
C TYR A 361 13.15 1.70 14.88
N LYS A 362 14.01 2.41 15.62
CA LYS A 362 13.67 2.88 16.97
C LYS A 362 12.78 4.13 16.90
N SER A 363 12.05 4.42 17.98
CA SER A 363 11.39 5.71 18.14
C SER A 363 12.41 6.85 17.98
N GLY A 364 12.07 7.85 17.16
CA GLY A 364 12.95 8.93 16.71
C GLY A 364 13.83 8.63 15.49
N GLU A 365 13.97 7.37 15.04
CA GLU A 365 14.67 7.06 13.78
C GLU A 365 13.75 7.28 12.57
N SER A 366 14.35 7.73 11.47
CA SER A 366 13.64 8.06 10.23
C SER A 366 14.13 7.28 9.02
N TYR A 367 13.31 7.28 7.96
CA TYR A 367 13.71 6.95 6.60
C TYR A 367 13.12 7.95 5.61
N SER A 368 13.73 8.05 4.44
CA SER A 368 13.14 8.71 3.28
C SER A 368 13.25 7.79 2.07
N ASP A 369 12.14 7.64 1.34
CA ASP A 369 12.10 7.16 -0.05
C ASP A 369 11.91 8.38 -0.97
N ASN A 370 12.02 8.19 -2.30
CA ASN A 370 12.19 9.25 -3.32
C ASN A 370 11.33 10.53 -3.19
N CYS A 371 10.14 10.47 -2.59
CA CYS A 371 9.30 11.65 -2.33
C CYS A 371 8.49 11.56 -1.02
N ARG A 372 8.94 10.75 -0.05
CA ARG A 372 8.27 10.58 1.26
C ARG A 372 9.29 10.40 2.37
N SER A 373 9.24 11.25 3.38
CA SER A 373 9.98 11.06 4.64
C SER A 373 9.04 10.52 5.73
N CYS A 374 9.60 9.75 6.65
CA CYS A 374 8.88 9.14 7.76
C CYS A 374 9.76 9.06 8.99
N VAL A 375 9.21 9.44 10.15
CA VAL A 375 9.80 9.28 11.49
C VAL A 375 9.00 8.21 12.24
N CYS A 376 9.68 7.33 12.97
CA CYS A 376 9.04 6.43 13.91
C CYS A 376 8.70 7.19 15.19
N GLU A 377 7.43 7.24 15.56
CA GLU A 377 6.96 7.91 16.77
C GLU A 377 6.07 6.94 17.58
N SER A 378 6.57 6.45 18.72
CA SER A 378 5.81 5.58 19.64
C SER A 378 5.17 4.34 18.97
N GLY A 379 5.93 3.63 18.13
CA GLY A 379 5.47 2.46 17.36
C GLY A 379 4.71 2.78 16.07
N GLN A 380 4.39 4.06 15.79
CA GLN A 380 3.65 4.50 14.61
C GLN A 380 4.53 5.27 13.61
N TRP A 381 4.12 5.30 12.35
CA TRP A 381 4.83 6.01 11.28
C TRP A 381 4.23 7.39 11.02
N SER A 382 4.95 8.43 11.45
CA SER A 382 4.62 9.84 11.21
C SER A 382 5.33 10.30 9.95
N CYS A 383 4.60 10.69 8.89
CA CYS A 383 5.17 10.83 7.55
C CYS A 383 4.72 12.10 6.80
N THR A 384 5.62 12.61 5.96
CA THR A 384 5.42 13.74 5.06
C THR A 384 5.65 13.31 3.60
N GLU A 385 4.76 13.69 2.69
CA GLU A 385 4.96 13.58 1.25
C GLU A 385 5.62 14.85 0.73
N GLU A 386 6.84 14.74 0.21
CA GLU A 386 7.61 15.85 -0.34
C GLU A 386 7.66 15.75 -1.86
N ASN A 387 6.81 16.54 -2.52
CA ASN A 387 6.87 16.83 -3.95
C ASN A 387 6.86 15.60 -4.90
N CYS A 388 6.13 14.53 -4.56
CA CYS A 388 5.87 13.43 -5.50
C CYS A 388 5.20 13.95 -6.79
N PRO A 389 5.77 13.77 -7.99
CA PRO A 389 5.02 13.95 -9.23
C PRO A 389 3.91 12.90 -9.32
N GLY A 390 2.75 13.28 -9.86
CA GLY A 390 1.63 12.38 -10.06
C GLY A 390 1.79 11.59 -11.35
N THR A 391 1.61 10.27 -11.30
CA THR A 391 1.64 9.42 -12.50
C THR A 391 0.25 8.89 -12.84
N CYS A 392 -0.27 9.26 -14.01
CA CYS A 392 -1.43 8.65 -14.63
C CYS A 392 -0.99 7.64 -15.70
N SER A 393 -1.75 6.56 -15.90
CA SER A 393 -1.49 5.57 -16.96
C SER A 393 -2.75 5.20 -17.74
N LEU A 394 -2.56 4.77 -18.99
CA LEU A 394 -3.54 4.07 -19.81
C LEU A 394 -2.87 2.80 -20.37
N GLU A 395 -3.25 1.68 -19.76
CA GLU A 395 -2.67 0.34 -19.89
C GLU A 395 -3.65 -0.58 -20.62
N GLY A 396 -3.15 -1.62 -21.30
CA GLY A 396 -3.96 -2.63 -21.99
C GLY A 396 -4.88 -2.13 -23.13
N GLY A 397 -5.00 -0.82 -23.34
CA GLY A 397 -6.03 -0.21 -24.19
C GLY A 397 -7.39 -0.03 -23.50
N ALA A 398 -7.46 -0.19 -22.16
CA ALA A 398 -8.71 -0.10 -21.40
C ALA A 398 -8.56 0.23 -19.90
N HIS A 399 -7.41 -0.04 -19.28
CA HIS A 399 -7.19 0.18 -17.86
C HIS A 399 -6.58 1.58 -17.65
N ILE A 400 -7.22 2.42 -16.83
CA ILE A 400 -6.72 3.75 -16.47
C ILE A 400 -6.34 3.71 -14.98
N ASN A 401 -5.18 4.28 -14.64
CA ASN A 401 -4.88 4.69 -13.27
C ASN A 401 -4.78 6.23 -13.23
N THR A 402 -5.49 6.87 -12.32
CA THR A 402 -5.46 8.35 -12.17
C THR A 402 -4.18 8.83 -11.49
N PHE A 403 -3.92 10.14 -11.55
CA PHE A 403 -2.80 10.76 -10.83
C PHE A 403 -2.86 10.53 -9.30
N ASP A 404 -4.06 10.35 -8.74
CA ASP A 404 -4.28 10.07 -7.32
C ASP A 404 -4.33 8.56 -7.00
N GLY A 405 -4.09 7.68 -7.98
CA GLY A 405 -3.98 6.23 -7.80
C GLY A 405 -5.29 5.44 -7.88
N LYS A 406 -6.34 5.99 -8.51
CA LYS A 406 -7.61 5.29 -8.75
C LYS A 406 -7.54 4.48 -10.04
N ALA A 407 -7.40 3.18 -9.90
CA ALA A 407 -7.52 2.23 -11.01
C ALA A 407 -8.99 2.00 -11.43
N TYR A 408 -9.26 1.98 -12.73
CA TYR A 408 -10.55 1.59 -13.31
C TYR A 408 -10.43 1.11 -14.77
N THR A 409 -11.45 0.39 -15.26
CA THR A 409 -11.52 -0.05 -16.67
C THR A 409 -12.57 0.77 -17.44
N PHE A 410 -12.22 1.18 -18.67
CA PHE A 410 -13.09 1.89 -19.60
C PHE A 410 -12.76 1.53 -21.06
N HIS A 411 -13.64 0.74 -21.68
CA HIS A 411 -13.53 0.30 -23.06
C HIS A 411 -14.03 1.37 -24.03
N GLY A 412 -13.18 2.35 -24.35
CA GLY A 412 -13.51 3.47 -25.22
C GLY A 412 -13.47 3.15 -26.73
N ASP A 413 -14.34 3.82 -27.50
CA ASP A 413 -14.38 3.77 -28.97
C ASP A 413 -14.56 5.21 -29.53
N CYS A 414 -13.58 6.07 -29.22
CA CYS A 414 -13.54 7.49 -29.56
C CYS A 414 -12.15 8.10 -29.28
N SER A 415 -11.96 9.36 -29.69
CA SER A 415 -10.96 10.25 -29.12
C SER A 415 -11.44 10.83 -27.78
N TYR A 416 -10.73 10.58 -26.68
CA TYR A 416 -11.04 11.07 -25.32
C TYR A 416 -9.99 12.05 -24.78
N VAL A 417 -10.38 12.88 -23.81
CA VAL A 417 -9.44 13.71 -23.03
C VAL A 417 -8.83 12.87 -21.91
N LEU A 418 -7.56 12.49 -22.04
CA LEU A 418 -6.86 11.76 -20.97
C LEU A 418 -6.49 12.72 -19.83
N ALA A 419 -5.84 13.84 -20.15
CA ALA A 419 -5.58 14.93 -19.21
C ALA A 419 -5.58 16.29 -19.93
N LYS A 420 -5.97 17.37 -19.24
CA LYS A 420 -5.83 18.76 -19.67
C LYS A 420 -5.63 19.69 -18.47
N GLN A 421 -5.14 20.90 -18.69
CA GLN A 421 -5.16 21.96 -17.68
C GLN A 421 -6.55 22.64 -17.63
N SER A 422 -7.04 22.92 -16.42
CA SER A 422 -8.43 23.37 -16.17
C SER A 422 -8.62 24.90 -16.11
N ASN A 423 -7.55 25.68 -16.26
CA ASN A 423 -7.50 27.11 -15.89
C ASN A 423 -7.66 28.11 -17.05
N GLY A 424 -7.73 27.68 -18.31
CA GLY A 424 -8.03 28.57 -19.46
C GLY A 424 -7.47 28.05 -20.78
N SER A 425 -6.14 27.97 -20.90
CA SER A 425 -5.46 27.39 -22.06
C SER A 425 -3.97 27.15 -21.81
N SER A 426 -3.50 25.93 -22.07
CA SER A 426 -2.11 25.67 -22.50
C SER A 426 -2.02 24.27 -23.14
N LEU A 427 -2.32 23.22 -22.37
CA LEU A 427 -2.04 21.82 -22.69
C LEU A 427 -3.28 20.91 -22.55
N ALA A 428 -3.44 20.00 -23.52
CA ALA A 428 -4.29 18.82 -23.42
C ALA A 428 -3.61 17.59 -24.05
N VAL A 429 -3.70 16.45 -23.38
CA VAL A 429 -3.31 15.11 -23.85
C VAL A 429 -4.58 14.32 -24.15
N LEU A 430 -4.71 13.90 -25.42
CA LEU A 430 -5.84 13.16 -25.94
C LEU A 430 -5.42 11.75 -26.36
N VAL A 431 -6.34 10.80 -26.28
CA VAL A 431 -6.12 9.40 -26.68
C VAL A 431 -7.19 8.93 -27.65
N ASP A 432 -6.77 8.30 -28.75
CA ASP A 432 -7.65 7.59 -29.67
C ASP A 432 -7.77 6.13 -29.19
N LEU A 433 -8.84 5.82 -28.47
CA LEU A 433 -9.24 4.45 -28.15
C LEU A 433 -10.18 3.95 -29.26
N ALA A 434 -9.97 2.73 -29.73
CA ALA A 434 -10.85 2.09 -30.71
C ALA A 434 -10.91 0.58 -30.51
N LYS A 435 -12.04 -0.02 -30.89
CA LYS A 435 -12.17 -1.48 -30.96
C LYS A 435 -11.07 -2.10 -31.85
N CYS A 436 -10.48 -3.18 -31.37
CA CYS A 436 -9.40 -3.91 -32.03
C CYS A 436 -9.63 -5.43 -32.14
N GLY A 437 -10.60 -5.99 -31.41
CA GLY A 437 -11.07 -7.36 -31.57
C GLY A 437 -12.55 -7.46 -31.96
N MET A 438 -13.12 -8.64 -31.78
CA MET A 438 -14.52 -8.97 -32.10
C MET A 438 -15.51 -8.56 -31.00
N ALA A 439 -15.12 -8.65 -29.73
CA ALA A 439 -15.93 -8.27 -28.57
C ALA A 439 -15.75 -6.78 -28.22
N ASP A 440 -16.77 -6.14 -27.63
CA ASP A 440 -16.72 -4.70 -27.30
C ASP A 440 -15.76 -4.38 -26.13
N SER A 441 -15.31 -5.40 -25.38
CA SER A 441 -14.22 -5.28 -24.41
C SER A 441 -12.82 -5.28 -25.05
N GLN A 442 -12.69 -5.62 -26.34
CA GLN A 442 -11.39 -5.69 -27.02
C GLN A 442 -11.06 -4.33 -27.64
N THR A 443 -10.65 -3.37 -26.80
CA THR A 443 -10.27 -2.00 -27.18
C THR A 443 -8.76 -1.80 -27.08
N CYS A 444 -8.19 -1.03 -28.01
CA CYS A 444 -6.76 -0.73 -28.07
C CYS A 444 -6.53 0.78 -28.19
N LEU A 445 -5.43 1.26 -27.61
CA LEU A 445 -4.89 2.59 -27.91
C LEU A 445 -4.33 2.60 -29.34
N ARG A 446 -4.76 3.57 -30.15
CA ARG A 446 -4.34 3.72 -31.56
C ARG A 446 -3.44 4.94 -31.80
N ALA A 447 -3.60 5.97 -30.98
CA ALA A 447 -2.74 7.15 -30.99
C ALA A 447 -2.82 7.96 -29.69
N VAL A 448 -1.74 8.67 -29.38
CA VAL A 448 -1.66 9.71 -28.35
C VAL A 448 -1.46 11.05 -29.06
N THR A 449 -2.21 12.08 -28.66
CA THR A 449 -2.12 13.43 -29.25
C THR A 449 -1.94 14.48 -28.17
N VAL A 450 -0.81 15.18 -28.19
CA VAL A 450 -0.52 16.35 -27.35
C VAL A 450 -0.89 17.61 -28.11
N SER A 451 -1.70 18.47 -27.51
CA SER A 451 -2.10 19.77 -28.05
C SER A 451 -1.63 20.87 -27.11
N LEU A 452 -0.83 21.80 -27.63
CA LEU A 452 -0.26 22.94 -26.92
C LEU A 452 -0.74 24.28 -27.50
N ASP A 453 -0.54 25.36 -26.73
CA ASP A 453 -0.73 26.76 -27.10
C ASP A 453 -1.98 27.02 -27.95
N SER A 454 -3.14 26.66 -27.38
CA SER A 454 -4.46 26.80 -28.02
C SER A 454 -4.58 26.14 -29.40
N ARG A 455 -3.82 25.04 -29.61
CA ARG A 455 -3.68 24.24 -30.84
C ARG A 455 -2.76 24.83 -31.91
N SER A 456 -1.85 25.74 -31.55
CA SER A 456 -0.79 26.18 -32.47
C SER A 456 0.21 25.06 -32.78
N LEU A 457 0.44 24.16 -31.80
CA LEU A 457 1.30 22.99 -31.91
C LEU A 457 0.52 21.74 -31.46
N VAL A 458 0.33 20.81 -32.39
CA VAL A 458 -0.33 19.52 -32.16
C VAL A 458 0.61 18.40 -32.60
N ILE A 459 1.04 17.56 -31.66
CA ILE A 459 1.90 16.40 -31.91
C ILE A 459 1.06 15.14 -31.74
N LYS A 460 1.06 14.27 -32.75
CA LYS A 460 0.37 12.98 -32.71
C LYS A 460 1.36 11.84 -32.93
N ILE A 461 1.36 10.87 -32.01
CA ILE A 461 2.08 9.61 -32.11
C ILE A 461 1.05 8.51 -32.39
N THR A 462 1.25 7.71 -33.43
CA THR A 462 0.41 6.54 -33.76
C THR A 462 1.00 5.24 -33.20
N ALA A 463 0.18 4.18 -33.12
CA ALA A 463 0.64 2.84 -32.74
C ALA A 463 1.73 2.26 -33.69
N SER A 464 1.92 2.84 -34.87
CA SER A 464 3.03 2.53 -35.79
C SER A 464 4.35 3.26 -35.45
N GLY A 465 4.42 4.00 -34.34
CA GLY A 465 5.57 4.83 -33.95
C GLY A 465 5.76 6.09 -34.79
N GLN A 466 4.86 6.37 -35.74
CA GLN A 466 4.97 7.54 -36.61
C GLN A 466 4.53 8.81 -35.86
N VAL A 467 5.34 9.86 -35.98
CA VAL A 467 5.12 11.15 -35.33
C VAL A 467 4.67 12.19 -36.36
N TYR A 468 3.63 12.93 -36.03
CA TYR A 468 3.07 14.00 -36.87
C TYR A 468 3.04 15.30 -36.10
N VAL A 469 3.61 16.37 -36.66
CA VAL A 469 3.57 17.74 -36.13
C VAL A 469 2.63 18.55 -37.01
N ASN A 470 1.53 19.07 -36.44
CA ASN A 470 0.50 19.79 -37.18
C ASN A 470 0.01 19.04 -38.44
N GLN A 471 -0.18 17.72 -38.31
CA GLN A 471 -0.54 16.75 -39.35
C GLN A 471 0.57 16.40 -40.38
N ILE A 472 1.76 17.01 -40.30
CA ILE A 472 2.90 16.72 -41.17
C ILE A 472 3.76 15.62 -40.54
N ALA A 473 4.00 14.53 -41.27
CA ALA A 473 4.87 13.44 -40.83
C ALA A 473 6.30 13.97 -40.55
N SER A 474 6.83 13.66 -39.37
CA SER A 474 8.06 14.27 -38.83
C SER A 474 8.98 13.19 -38.26
N MET A 475 10.30 13.40 -38.38
CA MET A 475 11.32 12.51 -37.85
C MET A 475 11.74 12.93 -36.43
N LEU A 476 12.25 11.97 -35.65
CA LEU A 476 12.81 12.21 -34.31
C LEU A 476 14.35 12.32 -34.36
N PRO A 477 14.99 13.00 -33.38
CA PRO A 477 14.36 13.79 -32.32
C PRO A 477 13.84 15.15 -32.81
N LEU A 478 12.82 15.67 -32.12
CA LEU A 478 12.24 16.99 -32.33
C LEU A 478 12.49 17.84 -31.08
N PHE A 479 13.16 18.97 -31.22
CA PHE A 479 13.46 19.88 -30.11
C PHE A 479 12.90 21.27 -30.40
N THR A 480 12.17 21.84 -29.45
CA THR A 480 11.53 23.16 -29.53
C THR A 480 11.58 23.86 -28.17
N PRO A 481 11.31 25.18 -28.06
CA PRO A 481 11.26 25.87 -26.77
C PRO A 481 10.20 25.31 -25.80
N MET A 482 9.10 24.76 -26.32
CA MET A 482 7.98 24.24 -25.54
C MET A 482 8.20 22.79 -25.05
N LEU A 483 8.91 21.98 -25.84
CA LEU A 483 9.03 20.54 -25.63
C LEU A 483 10.18 19.87 -26.40
N SER A 484 10.59 18.71 -25.90
CA SER A 484 11.49 17.75 -26.55
C SER A 484 10.76 16.43 -26.83
N VAL A 485 10.85 15.88 -28.05
CA VAL A 485 10.39 14.53 -28.40
C VAL A 485 11.57 13.68 -28.88
N PHE A 486 11.75 12.50 -28.28
CA PHE A 486 12.84 11.59 -28.62
C PHE A 486 12.46 10.13 -28.33
N SER A 487 13.16 9.19 -28.98
CA SER A 487 12.99 7.75 -28.78
C SER A 487 14.19 7.23 -27.96
N PRO A 488 14.06 6.97 -26.64
CA PRO A 488 15.13 6.33 -25.87
C PRO A 488 15.37 4.88 -26.27
N SER A 489 14.38 4.18 -26.84
CA SER A 489 14.55 2.87 -27.48
C SER A 489 13.56 2.71 -28.64
N SER A 490 13.60 1.57 -29.34
CA SER A 490 12.57 1.18 -30.32
C SER A 490 11.18 0.96 -29.71
N PHE A 491 11.07 0.80 -28.39
CA PHE A 491 9.81 0.47 -27.70
C PHE A 491 9.10 1.68 -27.09
N TYR A 492 9.78 2.82 -26.92
CA TYR A 492 9.21 3.99 -26.24
C TYR A 492 9.58 5.30 -26.94
N ILE A 493 8.63 6.25 -26.98
CA ILE A 493 8.83 7.65 -27.34
C ILE A 493 8.48 8.52 -26.13
N VAL A 494 9.34 9.47 -25.78
CA VAL A 494 9.15 10.43 -24.69
C VAL A 494 8.85 11.81 -25.28
N MET A 495 7.83 12.48 -24.74
CA MET A 495 7.52 13.90 -24.95
C MET A 495 7.68 14.63 -23.61
N ASP A 496 8.78 15.37 -23.46
CA ASP A 496 9.09 16.19 -22.29
C ASP A 496 8.59 17.63 -22.53
N ILE A 497 7.58 18.08 -21.78
CA ILE A 497 6.88 19.35 -22.02
C ILE A 497 7.18 20.33 -20.88
N LYS A 498 7.68 21.53 -21.20
CA LYS A 498 8.23 22.48 -20.22
C LYS A 498 7.20 23.16 -19.29
N VAL A 499 5.92 22.76 -19.36
CA VAL A 499 4.86 23.15 -18.41
C VAL A 499 4.68 22.14 -17.26
N GLY A 500 5.63 21.22 -17.07
CA GLY A 500 5.61 20.23 -15.99
C GLY A 500 4.80 18.98 -16.29
N ILE A 501 4.74 18.56 -17.56
CA ILE A 501 4.17 17.26 -17.95
C ILE A 501 5.18 16.50 -18.83
N GLN A 502 5.41 15.23 -18.49
CA GLN A 502 6.12 14.30 -19.37
C GLN A 502 5.16 13.19 -19.80
N VAL A 503 5.06 12.95 -21.11
CA VAL A 503 4.24 11.88 -21.68
C VAL A 503 5.16 10.84 -22.30
N MET A 504 5.16 9.63 -21.73
CA MET A 504 5.91 8.49 -22.26
C MET A 504 4.94 7.52 -22.94
N VAL A 505 5.16 7.26 -24.23
CA VAL A 505 4.33 6.36 -25.05
C VAL A 505 5.12 5.09 -25.30
N GLN A 506 4.64 3.97 -24.77
CA GLN A 506 5.12 2.64 -25.13
C GLN A 506 4.45 2.22 -26.45
N LEU A 507 5.19 1.57 -27.34
CA LEU A 507 4.75 1.10 -28.65
C LEU A 507 4.63 -0.43 -28.74
N SER A 508 5.46 -1.15 -27.96
CA SER A 508 5.64 -2.60 -28.02
C SER A 508 5.73 -3.18 -26.59
N PRO A 509 5.07 -4.31 -26.25
CA PRO A 509 4.28 -5.17 -27.15
C PRO A 509 2.97 -4.54 -27.67
N VAL A 510 2.30 -3.75 -26.84
CA VAL A 510 1.04 -3.05 -27.15
C VAL A 510 1.23 -1.57 -26.89
N MET A 511 0.55 -0.70 -27.65
CA MET A 511 0.61 0.75 -27.42
C MET A 511 -0.01 1.11 -26.06
N GLN A 512 0.74 1.80 -25.21
CA GLN A 512 0.32 2.28 -23.89
C GLN A 512 0.87 3.70 -23.64
N VAL A 513 0.34 4.41 -22.65
CA VAL A 513 0.83 5.75 -22.31
C VAL A 513 0.86 6.01 -20.80
N PHE A 514 1.94 6.61 -20.36
CA PHE A 514 2.18 7.08 -19.00
C PHE A 514 2.34 8.61 -19.05
N ILE A 515 1.72 9.30 -18.10
CA ILE A 515 1.80 10.76 -17.94
C ILE A 515 2.30 11.05 -16.54
N SER A 516 3.50 11.63 -16.43
CA SER A 516 4.00 12.23 -15.19
C SER A 516 3.64 13.73 -15.19
N ALA A 517 3.16 14.23 -14.04
CA ALA A 517 2.79 15.62 -13.83
C ALA A 517 3.44 16.19 -12.56
N ASP A 518 4.10 17.35 -12.71
CA ASP A 518 4.76 18.06 -11.60
C ASP A 518 3.74 18.52 -10.54
N THR A 519 4.19 18.65 -9.29
CA THR A 519 3.35 19.08 -8.16
C THR A 519 2.79 20.49 -8.32
N SER A 520 3.37 21.30 -9.19
CA SER A 520 2.85 22.61 -9.63
C SER A 520 1.48 22.53 -10.31
N LEU A 521 1.09 21.35 -10.81
CA LEU A 521 -0.19 21.10 -11.48
C LEU A 521 -1.26 20.50 -10.57
N LYS A 522 -0.95 20.24 -9.29
CA LYS A 522 -1.85 19.63 -8.30
C LYS A 522 -3.15 20.44 -8.16
N GLY A 523 -4.30 19.77 -8.33
CA GLY A 523 -5.64 20.36 -8.33
C GLY A 523 -5.99 21.17 -9.59
N THR A 524 -5.10 21.25 -10.59
CA THR A 524 -5.32 22.04 -11.82
C THR A 524 -5.61 21.18 -13.06
N THR A 525 -5.49 19.85 -12.97
CA THR A 525 -5.78 18.93 -14.07
C THR A 525 -7.28 18.61 -14.18
N SER A 526 -7.70 18.06 -15.31
CA SER A 526 -8.96 17.32 -15.46
C SER A 526 -8.90 16.39 -16.67
N GLY A 527 -9.72 15.33 -16.68
CA GLY A 527 -9.78 14.33 -17.75
C GLY A 527 -10.01 12.93 -17.17
N LEU A 528 -9.78 11.89 -17.98
CA LEU A 528 -9.78 10.49 -17.50
C LEU A 528 -8.76 10.23 -16.39
N CYS A 529 -7.65 10.98 -16.35
CA CYS A 529 -6.61 10.94 -15.30
C CYS A 529 -7.04 11.54 -13.95
N GLY A 530 -8.28 12.00 -13.79
CA GLY A 530 -8.74 12.63 -12.56
C GLY A 530 -8.36 14.11 -12.46
N ASN A 531 -8.23 14.63 -11.24
CA ASN A 531 -7.95 16.06 -10.98
C ASN A 531 -6.65 16.33 -10.17
N PHE A 532 -5.92 15.26 -9.80
CA PHE A 532 -4.63 15.28 -9.11
C PHE A 532 -4.65 16.12 -7.82
N ASN A 533 -5.46 15.75 -6.83
CA ASN A 533 -5.57 16.48 -5.56
C ASN A 533 -5.23 15.61 -4.32
N ASN A 534 -4.67 14.42 -4.51
CA ASN A 534 -4.51 13.32 -3.55
C ASN A 534 -5.84 12.74 -3.01
N LYS A 535 -6.93 12.70 -3.80
CA LYS A 535 -8.24 12.20 -3.34
C LYS A 535 -9.03 11.45 -4.43
N MET A 536 -8.62 10.19 -4.64
CA MET A 536 -9.30 9.14 -5.46
C MET A 536 -10.84 9.17 -5.47
N SER A 537 -11.47 9.53 -4.35
CA SER A 537 -12.94 9.58 -4.23
C SER A 537 -13.61 10.56 -5.20
N ASP A 538 -12.99 11.69 -5.56
CA ASP A 538 -13.54 12.67 -6.52
C ASP A 538 -12.85 12.74 -7.88
N ASP A 539 -11.98 11.77 -8.21
CA ASP A 539 -11.44 11.64 -9.57
C ASP A 539 -12.53 11.47 -10.65
N PHE A 540 -13.68 10.89 -10.30
CA PHE A 540 -14.82 10.73 -11.23
C PHE A 540 -15.67 12.02 -11.36
N LYS A 541 -15.09 13.18 -11.04
CA LYS A 541 -15.73 14.49 -11.15
C LYS A 541 -15.83 14.94 -12.61
N VAL A 542 -17.06 15.03 -13.10
CA VAL A 542 -17.36 15.46 -14.47
C VAL A 542 -17.50 16.98 -14.56
N ILE A 543 -17.61 17.51 -15.78
CA ILE A 543 -17.63 18.96 -16.05
C ILE A 543 -18.79 19.75 -15.39
N SER A 544 -19.86 19.07 -14.95
CA SER A 544 -20.94 19.68 -14.15
C SER A 544 -20.57 19.90 -12.67
N GLY A 545 -19.41 19.41 -12.22
CA GLY A 545 -18.94 19.46 -10.84
C GLY A 545 -19.42 18.29 -9.96
N LEU A 546 -20.33 17.44 -10.46
CA LEU A 546 -20.78 16.21 -9.81
C LEU A 546 -19.74 15.08 -9.97
N VAL A 547 -19.78 14.09 -9.08
CA VAL A 547 -18.94 12.88 -9.14
C VAL A 547 -19.79 11.70 -9.61
N GLU A 548 -19.35 11.03 -10.67
CA GLU A 548 -20.05 9.88 -11.25
C GLU A 548 -19.81 8.57 -10.48
N GLY A 549 -20.82 7.71 -10.46
CA GLY A 549 -20.76 6.41 -9.77
C GLY A 549 -20.13 5.27 -10.57
N THR A 550 -19.87 5.45 -11.87
CA THR A 550 -19.32 4.39 -12.74
C THR A 550 -18.28 4.95 -13.72
N SER A 551 -17.29 4.12 -14.10
CA SER A 551 -16.27 4.50 -15.08
C SER A 551 -16.86 4.78 -16.47
N SER A 552 -17.92 4.06 -16.86
CA SER A 552 -18.63 4.29 -18.14
C SER A 552 -19.27 5.67 -18.20
N ALA A 553 -20.04 6.06 -17.18
CA ALA A 553 -20.67 7.40 -17.14
C ALA A 553 -19.62 8.52 -17.10
N PHE A 554 -18.58 8.36 -16.27
CA PHE A 554 -17.45 9.28 -16.20
C PHE A 554 -16.74 9.43 -17.55
N GLY A 555 -16.33 8.33 -18.18
CA GLY A 555 -15.56 8.34 -19.44
C GLY A 555 -16.35 8.86 -20.63
N ASN A 556 -17.68 8.64 -20.66
CA ASN A 556 -18.56 9.22 -21.68
C ASN A 556 -18.60 10.75 -21.63
N SER A 557 -18.40 11.37 -20.47
CA SER A 557 -18.31 12.83 -20.34
C SER A 557 -17.04 13.44 -20.95
N TRP A 558 -15.98 12.63 -21.16
CA TRP A 558 -14.68 13.06 -21.68
C TRP A 558 -14.50 12.82 -23.20
N LYS A 559 -15.57 12.46 -23.92
CA LYS A 559 -15.58 12.33 -25.38
C LYS A 559 -15.31 13.66 -26.08
N THR A 560 -14.32 13.70 -26.98
CA THR A 560 -14.00 14.93 -27.75
C THR A 560 -14.90 15.13 -28.98
N ARG A 561 -15.70 14.14 -29.35
CA ARG A 561 -16.57 14.18 -30.55
C ARG A 561 -18.01 13.77 -30.18
N ALA A 562 -18.97 14.67 -30.40
CA ALA A 562 -20.39 14.42 -30.09
C ALA A 562 -21.06 13.29 -30.90
N LYS A 563 -20.42 12.79 -31.97
CA LYS A 563 -20.89 11.63 -32.76
C LYS A 563 -20.46 10.26 -32.20
N CYS A 564 -19.58 10.22 -31.21
CA CYS A 564 -19.13 8.95 -30.63
C CYS A 564 -20.21 8.35 -29.72
N PRO A 565 -20.40 7.01 -29.74
CA PRO A 565 -21.39 6.33 -28.90
C PRO A 565 -21.12 6.54 -27.41
N ASP A 566 -22.14 6.29 -26.58
CA ASP A 566 -21.92 6.11 -25.14
C ASP A 566 -21.52 4.66 -24.88
N ILE A 567 -20.42 4.48 -24.15
CA ILE A 567 -19.98 3.18 -23.66
C ILE A 567 -20.89 2.75 -22.52
N ILE A 568 -21.42 1.53 -22.60
CA ILE A 568 -22.27 0.92 -21.57
C ILE A 568 -21.39 0.03 -20.68
N ALA A 569 -21.70 -0.05 -19.38
CA ALA A 569 -20.96 -0.88 -18.45
C ALA A 569 -21.17 -2.39 -18.77
N GLY A 570 -20.11 -3.05 -19.24
CA GLY A 570 -20.09 -4.49 -19.48
C GLY A 570 -19.74 -5.27 -18.22
N PHE A 571 -20.64 -6.15 -17.77
CA PHE A 571 -20.45 -6.96 -16.56
C PHE A 571 -20.06 -8.41 -16.92
N GLY A 572 -18.76 -8.68 -17.05
CA GLY A 572 -18.26 -10.04 -17.26
C GLY A 572 -16.73 -10.12 -17.34
N HIS A 573 -16.12 -11.08 -16.64
CA HIS A 573 -14.67 -11.27 -16.67
C HIS A 573 -14.25 -12.09 -17.91
N PRO A 574 -13.36 -11.59 -18.80
CA PRO A 574 -13.03 -12.22 -20.08
C PRO A 574 -12.60 -13.69 -19.98
N CYS A 575 -11.82 -14.08 -18.96
CA CYS A 575 -11.39 -15.47 -18.78
C CYS A 575 -12.54 -16.49 -18.73
N ARG A 576 -13.75 -16.11 -18.28
CA ARG A 576 -14.93 -17.00 -18.26
C ARG A 576 -15.34 -17.48 -19.66
N GLN A 577 -14.84 -16.85 -20.72
CA GLN A 577 -15.08 -17.23 -22.11
C GLN A 577 -14.11 -18.31 -22.62
N SER A 578 -12.98 -18.56 -21.94
CA SER A 578 -11.96 -19.53 -22.40
C SER A 578 -11.08 -20.05 -21.27
N ILE A 579 -11.31 -21.31 -20.87
CA ILE A 579 -10.53 -22.04 -19.87
C ILE A 579 -9.04 -22.10 -20.24
N ASN A 580 -8.72 -22.23 -21.54
CA ASN A 580 -7.32 -22.30 -22.01
C ASN A 580 -6.60 -20.96 -21.79
N LYS A 581 -7.25 -19.84 -22.13
CA LYS A 581 -6.69 -18.51 -21.85
C LYS A 581 -6.63 -18.23 -20.35
N GLU A 582 -7.64 -18.64 -19.58
CA GLU A 582 -7.64 -18.52 -18.13
C GLU A 582 -6.45 -19.25 -17.48
N SER A 583 -6.15 -20.47 -17.93
CA SER A 583 -5.03 -21.27 -17.44
C SER A 583 -3.67 -20.63 -17.79
N TYR A 584 -3.49 -20.20 -19.04
CA TYR A 584 -2.29 -19.48 -19.49
C TYR A 584 -2.07 -18.19 -18.70
N ALA A 585 -3.12 -17.37 -18.57
CA ALA A 585 -3.13 -16.10 -17.86
C ALA A 585 -2.78 -16.29 -16.38
N LYS A 586 -3.46 -17.22 -15.69
CA LYS A 586 -3.18 -17.53 -14.27
C LYS A 586 -1.75 -18.02 -14.07
N TYR A 587 -1.20 -18.83 -14.97
CA TYR A 587 0.18 -19.29 -14.87
C TYR A 587 1.17 -18.12 -14.99
N TRP A 588 1.16 -17.37 -16.09
CA TRP A 588 2.16 -16.34 -16.34
C TRP A 588 2.02 -15.12 -15.43
N CYS A 589 0.80 -14.59 -15.27
CA CYS A 589 0.57 -13.42 -14.41
C CYS A 589 0.78 -13.72 -12.92
N SER A 590 0.76 -14.99 -12.49
CA SER A 590 1.15 -15.34 -11.11
C SER A 590 2.59 -14.94 -10.78
N LYS A 591 3.50 -14.90 -11.78
CA LYS A 591 4.91 -14.57 -11.59
C LYS A 591 5.13 -13.15 -11.08
N LEU A 592 4.23 -12.21 -11.39
CA LEU A 592 4.24 -10.86 -10.83
C LEU A 592 4.12 -10.86 -9.30
N ALA A 593 3.40 -11.84 -8.72
CA ALA A 593 3.11 -11.95 -7.29
C ALA A 593 3.80 -13.17 -6.61
N ASP A 594 4.82 -13.75 -7.24
CA ASP A 594 5.60 -14.86 -6.70
C ASP A 594 6.57 -14.33 -5.61
N PRO A 595 6.39 -14.67 -4.31
CA PRO A 595 7.13 -14.03 -3.21
C PRO A 595 8.61 -14.44 -3.15
N GLN A 596 9.04 -15.41 -3.96
CA GLN A 596 10.45 -15.78 -4.16
C GLN A 596 10.86 -15.67 -5.64
N GLY A 597 9.99 -15.14 -6.49
CA GLY A 597 10.24 -14.94 -7.92
C GLY A 597 11.03 -13.68 -8.22
N LEU A 598 11.34 -13.51 -9.51
CA LEU A 598 12.13 -12.39 -10.06
C LEU A 598 11.71 -11.00 -9.58
N PHE A 599 10.39 -10.80 -9.37
CA PHE A 599 9.79 -9.51 -9.06
C PHE A 599 9.66 -9.22 -7.55
N ALA A 600 10.04 -10.16 -6.68
CA ALA A 600 9.80 -10.10 -5.24
C ALA A 600 10.44 -8.90 -4.52
N SER A 601 11.57 -8.38 -5.02
CA SER A 601 12.22 -7.17 -4.48
C SER A 601 11.31 -5.94 -4.51
N CYS A 602 10.43 -5.84 -5.51
CA CYS A 602 9.53 -4.70 -5.69
C CYS A 602 8.21 -4.80 -4.89
N HIS A 603 7.83 -6.00 -4.41
CA HIS A 603 6.56 -6.21 -3.67
C HIS A 603 6.41 -5.35 -2.41
N SER A 604 7.53 -4.86 -1.85
CA SER A 604 7.56 -3.98 -0.67
C SER A 604 7.38 -2.50 -0.98
N LEU A 605 7.37 -2.11 -2.26
CA LEU A 605 7.15 -0.76 -2.77
C LEU A 605 5.86 -0.68 -3.60
N ILE A 606 5.70 -1.57 -4.57
CA ILE A 606 4.55 -1.64 -5.46
C ILE A 606 3.82 -2.97 -5.19
N SER A 607 2.51 -2.92 -4.91
CA SER A 607 1.73 -4.14 -4.74
C SER A 607 1.50 -4.82 -6.09
N PRO A 608 1.89 -6.10 -6.29
CA PRO A 608 1.65 -6.80 -7.55
C PRO A 608 0.19 -7.21 -7.78
N SER A 609 -0.71 -6.93 -6.83
CA SER A 609 -2.11 -7.36 -6.82
C SER A 609 -2.89 -6.85 -8.05
N MET A 610 -3.00 -5.52 -8.21
CA MET A 610 -3.69 -4.90 -9.34
C MET A 610 -3.10 -5.32 -10.69
N TYR A 611 -1.76 -5.28 -10.82
CA TYR A 611 -1.07 -5.62 -12.06
C TYR A 611 -1.26 -7.08 -12.46
N LYS A 612 -1.34 -8.00 -11.49
CA LYS A 612 -1.71 -9.40 -11.73
C LYS A 612 -3.16 -9.56 -12.20
N GLU A 613 -4.11 -8.84 -11.60
CA GLU A 613 -5.52 -8.88 -12.05
C GLU A 613 -5.66 -8.31 -13.47
N ASN A 614 -5.09 -7.13 -13.76
CA ASN A 614 -5.06 -6.54 -15.11
C ASN A 614 -4.38 -7.48 -16.12
N CYS A 615 -3.23 -8.05 -15.77
CA CYS A 615 -2.53 -9.03 -16.60
C CYS A 615 -3.43 -10.25 -16.91
N ILE A 616 -4.18 -10.77 -15.93
CA ILE A 616 -5.09 -11.89 -16.14
C ILE A 616 -6.27 -11.48 -17.03
N TYR A 617 -6.81 -10.28 -16.83
CA TYR A 617 -7.88 -9.70 -17.64
C TYR A 617 -7.45 -9.58 -19.11
N ASP A 618 -6.36 -8.86 -19.39
CA ASP A 618 -5.86 -8.58 -20.74
C ASP A 618 -5.42 -9.86 -21.47
N SER A 619 -4.71 -10.77 -20.78
CA SER A 619 -4.30 -12.08 -21.34
C SER A 619 -5.49 -12.91 -21.83
N CYS A 620 -6.64 -12.80 -21.16
CA CYS A 620 -7.87 -13.48 -21.55
C CYS A 620 -8.69 -12.69 -22.58
N ASN A 621 -8.68 -11.36 -22.49
CA ASN A 621 -9.47 -10.46 -23.31
C ASN A 621 -8.94 -10.35 -24.74
N CYS A 622 -7.64 -10.10 -24.92
CA CYS A 622 -7.04 -9.85 -26.22
C CYS A 622 -6.95 -11.10 -27.10
N GLU A 623 -6.79 -10.92 -28.41
CA GLU A 623 -6.65 -12.03 -29.37
C GLU A 623 -5.36 -12.81 -29.12
N ASN A 624 -4.21 -12.12 -29.14
CA ASN A 624 -2.91 -12.64 -28.76
C ASN A 624 -2.67 -12.52 -27.24
N SER A 625 -2.74 -13.65 -26.54
CA SER A 625 -2.56 -13.71 -25.09
C SER A 625 -1.12 -13.44 -24.64
N GLU A 626 -0.10 -13.80 -25.43
CA GLU A 626 1.30 -13.57 -25.04
C GLU A 626 1.64 -12.08 -25.09
N GLU A 627 1.37 -11.42 -26.20
CA GLU A 627 1.62 -9.99 -26.43
C GLU A 627 0.97 -9.12 -25.35
N SER A 628 -0.26 -9.44 -24.93
CA SER A 628 -1.01 -8.69 -23.92
C SER A 628 -0.55 -9.00 -22.49
N MET A 629 -0.23 -10.26 -22.19
CA MET A 629 0.46 -10.65 -20.96
C MET A 629 1.79 -9.89 -20.81
N CYS A 630 2.57 -9.86 -21.88
CA CYS A 630 3.88 -9.20 -21.93
C CYS A 630 3.79 -7.68 -21.80
N ALA A 631 2.74 -7.06 -22.36
CA ALA A 631 2.46 -5.64 -22.16
C ALA A 631 2.14 -5.34 -20.68
N ALA A 632 1.27 -6.14 -20.04
CA ALA A 632 0.92 -5.96 -18.63
C ALA A 632 2.12 -6.25 -17.69
N VAL A 633 3.00 -7.20 -18.02
CA VAL A 633 4.26 -7.42 -17.30
C VAL A 633 5.20 -6.22 -17.46
N SER A 634 5.30 -5.61 -18.65
CA SER A 634 6.13 -4.40 -18.83
C SER A 634 5.62 -3.19 -18.05
N VAL A 635 4.30 -3.04 -17.82
CA VAL A 635 3.75 -2.01 -16.91
C VAL A 635 4.33 -2.16 -15.50
N TYR A 636 4.33 -3.38 -14.97
CA TYR A 636 4.83 -3.63 -13.61
C TYR A 636 6.34 -3.39 -13.51
N VAL A 637 7.10 -3.81 -14.53
CA VAL A 637 8.54 -3.49 -14.64
C VAL A 637 8.78 -1.97 -14.66
N TYR A 638 7.97 -1.22 -15.42
CA TYR A 638 8.05 0.24 -15.49
C TYR A 638 7.73 0.91 -14.14
N ALA A 639 6.67 0.48 -13.46
CA ALA A 639 6.29 0.98 -12.14
C ALA A 639 7.40 0.74 -11.09
N CYS A 640 8.03 -0.45 -11.12
CA CYS A 640 9.18 -0.75 -10.28
C CYS A 640 10.42 0.08 -10.65
N ALA A 641 10.68 0.31 -11.94
CA ALA A 641 11.80 1.15 -12.40
C ALA A 641 11.62 2.62 -12.00
N ALA A 642 10.39 3.16 -12.03
CA ALA A 642 10.06 4.48 -11.51
C ALA A 642 10.27 4.57 -9.98
N ALA A 643 10.06 3.45 -9.27
CA ALA A 643 10.40 3.30 -7.85
C ALA A 643 11.87 2.94 -7.58
N GLY A 644 12.75 2.98 -8.59
CA GLY A 644 14.20 2.74 -8.48
C GLY A 644 14.65 1.28 -8.50
N ILE A 645 13.77 0.32 -8.79
CA ILE A 645 14.09 -1.11 -8.89
C ILE A 645 14.14 -1.54 -10.36
N HIS A 646 15.35 -1.80 -10.85
CA HIS A 646 15.59 -2.23 -12.24
C HIS A 646 15.84 -3.74 -12.34
N PHE A 647 15.05 -4.42 -13.17
CA PHE A 647 15.23 -5.85 -13.45
C PHE A 647 16.06 -6.08 -14.70
N ARG A 648 17.32 -6.51 -14.56
CA ARG A 648 18.12 -7.00 -15.70
C ARG A 648 17.80 -8.46 -15.99
N GLY A 649 17.74 -8.83 -17.27
CA GLY A 649 17.50 -10.21 -17.70
C GLY A 649 16.07 -10.71 -17.57
N TRP A 650 15.07 -9.84 -17.33
CA TRP A 650 13.70 -10.29 -17.06
C TRP A 650 13.05 -10.98 -18.26
N ARG A 651 13.32 -10.51 -19.48
CA ARG A 651 12.77 -11.13 -20.70
C ARG A 651 13.27 -12.55 -20.93
N ASN A 652 14.45 -12.89 -20.41
CA ASN A 652 15.02 -14.23 -20.43
C ASN A 652 14.17 -15.26 -19.66
N THR A 653 13.24 -14.83 -18.80
CA THR A 653 12.36 -15.70 -17.99
C THR A 653 10.90 -15.67 -18.45
N ILE A 654 10.46 -14.57 -19.06
CA ILE A 654 9.08 -14.31 -19.49
C ILE A 654 9.11 -13.25 -20.60
N CYS A 655 8.47 -13.47 -21.75
CA CYS A 655 8.47 -12.52 -22.89
C CYS A 655 9.81 -12.35 -23.66
N GLY A 656 10.62 -13.41 -23.75
CA GLY A 656 11.92 -13.42 -24.44
C GLY A 656 11.85 -13.13 -25.94
N THR A 657 10.71 -13.44 -26.56
CA THR A 657 10.34 -13.10 -27.95
C THR A 657 10.60 -11.64 -28.31
N PHE A 658 10.39 -10.71 -27.36
CA PHE A 658 10.61 -9.28 -27.54
C PHE A 658 12.06 -8.81 -27.30
N SER A 659 12.94 -9.67 -26.80
CA SER A 659 14.39 -9.39 -26.65
C SER A 659 15.26 -10.04 -27.73
N GLU A 660 14.75 -11.07 -28.41
CA GLU A 660 15.49 -11.80 -29.45
C GLU A 660 15.41 -11.15 -30.84
N SER A 661 14.47 -10.22 -31.06
CA SER A 661 14.04 -9.76 -32.39
C SER A 661 14.36 -8.28 -32.69
N CYS A 662 15.59 -7.82 -32.39
CA CYS A 662 15.99 -6.44 -32.70
C CYS A 662 16.27 -6.21 -34.21
N PRO A 663 15.88 -5.06 -34.78
CA PRO A 663 16.05 -4.78 -36.20
C PRO A 663 17.48 -4.34 -36.56
N GLY A 664 18.00 -4.89 -37.66
CA GLY A 664 19.28 -4.48 -38.24
C GLY A 664 20.47 -4.74 -37.30
N GLU A 665 21.26 -3.69 -37.06
CA GLU A 665 22.46 -3.74 -36.19
C GLU A 665 22.18 -3.26 -34.75
N THR A 666 20.90 -3.17 -34.36
CA THR A 666 20.52 -2.81 -32.98
C THR A 666 20.60 -4.01 -32.04
N VAL A 667 20.93 -3.73 -30.78
CA VAL A 667 20.95 -4.68 -29.67
C VAL A 667 19.85 -4.35 -28.67
N TYR A 668 19.38 -5.35 -27.95
CA TYR A 668 18.44 -5.18 -26.84
C TYR A 668 19.17 -4.83 -25.55
N ASP A 669 18.72 -3.81 -24.81
CA ASP A 669 19.15 -3.54 -23.43
C ASP A 669 17.93 -3.27 -22.51
N TYR A 670 18.18 -3.33 -21.19
CA TYR A 670 17.23 -3.06 -20.12
C TYR A 670 17.33 -1.63 -19.56
N ASN A 671 18.32 -0.84 -20.00
CA ASN A 671 18.56 0.54 -19.60
C ASN A 671 18.97 1.39 -20.82
N MET A 672 18.09 1.47 -21.81
CA MET A 672 18.35 2.20 -23.05
C MET A 672 18.08 3.71 -22.88
N THR A 673 18.91 4.54 -23.51
CA THR A 673 18.85 6.00 -23.44
C THR A 673 19.01 6.63 -24.82
N CYS A 674 18.54 7.86 -25.01
CA CYS A 674 18.78 8.62 -26.24
C CYS A 674 20.06 9.47 -26.15
N CYS A 675 20.33 10.01 -24.96
CA CYS A 675 21.43 10.94 -24.67
C CYS A 675 22.80 10.40 -25.13
N GLN A 676 23.45 11.12 -26.05
CA GLN A 676 24.75 10.78 -26.64
C GLN A 676 24.77 9.47 -27.46
N ARG A 677 23.61 8.92 -27.88
CA ARG A 677 23.52 7.65 -28.64
C ARG A 677 23.26 7.82 -30.14
N THR A 678 23.27 9.05 -30.65
CA THR A 678 23.08 9.36 -32.09
C THR A 678 24.30 10.08 -32.69
N CYS A 679 24.48 9.99 -34.00
CA CYS A 679 25.51 10.79 -34.69
C CYS A 679 25.21 12.30 -34.58
N ARG A 680 23.94 12.70 -34.49
CA ARG A 680 23.55 14.12 -34.29
C ARG A 680 24.04 14.64 -32.94
N SER A 681 23.93 13.84 -31.87
CA SER A 681 24.43 14.18 -30.52
C SER A 681 25.96 14.20 -30.39
N LEU A 682 26.71 13.81 -31.43
CA LEU A 682 28.16 14.05 -31.51
C LEU A 682 28.53 15.38 -32.19
N SER A 683 27.62 15.95 -33.00
CA SER A 683 27.85 17.17 -33.77
C SER A 683 27.24 18.43 -33.13
N GLN A 684 26.15 18.25 -32.38
CA GLN A 684 25.30 19.32 -31.86
C GLN A 684 24.88 19.01 -30.41
N ALA A 685 24.39 20.03 -29.69
CA ALA A 685 23.84 19.85 -28.35
C ALA A 685 22.64 18.89 -28.35
N ASP A 686 22.66 17.93 -27.41
CA ASP A 686 21.63 16.91 -27.28
C ASP A 686 20.67 17.25 -26.14
N TYR A 687 19.54 17.88 -26.49
CA TYR A 687 18.52 18.29 -25.53
C TYR A 687 17.74 17.12 -24.92
N SER A 688 17.94 15.86 -25.38
CA SER A 688 17.41 14.69 -24.67
C SER A 688 18.16 14.43 -23.35
N CYS A 689 19.44 14.79 -23.27
CA CYS A 689 20.24 14.73 -22.04
C CYS A 689 19.75 15.67 -20.93
N GLN A 690 18.93 16.68 -21.27
CA GLN A 690 18.35 17.62 -20.30
C GLN A 690 17.02 17.12 -19.70
N SER A 691 16.48 15.98 -20.16
CA SER A 691 15.24 15.39 -19.68
C SER A 691 15.56 14.22 -18.74
N SER A 692 15.04 14.27 -17.52
CA SER A 692 15.02 13.09 -16.64
C SER A 692 13.78 12.26 -16.95
N PHE A 693 13.93 10.94 -17.15
CA PHE A 693 12.83 10.02 -17.43
C PHE A 693 13.18 8.63 -16.87
N THR A 694 12.15 7.83 -16.53
CA THR A 694 12.32 6.46 -16.06
C THR A 694 13.08 5.62 -17.08
N ALA A 695 14.10 4.87 -16.65
CA ALA A 695 14.86 3.98 -17.53
C ALA A 695 13.95 2.91 -18.18
N VAL A 696 14.13 2.68 -19.48
CA VAL A 696 13.28 1.80 -20.30
C VAL A 696 14.11 0.77 -21.08
N ASP A 697 13.44 -0.31 -21.47
CA ASP A 697 14.00 -1.41 -22.24
C ASP A 697 13.74 -1.28 -23.76
N GLY A 698 14.33 -2.18 -24.55
CA GLY A 698 14.09 -2.30 -26.00
C GLY A 698 15.38 -2.25 -26.81
N CYS A 699 15.24 -2.05 -28.13
CA CYS A 699 16.37 -2.07 -29.07
C CYS A 699 16.96 -0.68 -29.30
N GLY A 700 18.28 -0.63 -29.51
CA GLY A 700 19.05 0.58 -29.80
C GLY A 700 20.47 0.21 -30.23
N CYS A 701 21.33 1.19 -30.52
CA CYS A 701 22.72 0.88 -30.88
C CYS A 701 23.51 0.36 -29.67
N ALA A 702 24.49 -0.52 -29.91
CA ALA A 702 25.40 -0.98 -28.86
C ALA A 702 26.16 0.18 -28.20
N GLU A 703 26.70 -0.04 -27.00
CA GLU A 703 27.55 0.97 -26.36
C GLU A 703 28.81 1.22 -27.22
N GLY A 704 29.12 2.50 -27.49
CA GLY A 704 30.19 2.88 -28.42
C GLY A 704 29.80 2.98 -29.90
N THR A 705 28.59 2.54 -30.31
CA THR A 705 28.02 2.84 -31.64
C THR A 705 26.83 3.80 -31.56
N TYR A 706 26.53 4.44 -32.69
CA TYR A 706 25.67 5.62 -32.75
C TYR A 706 24.67 5.55 -33.90
N MET A 707 23.42 5.95 -33.64
CA MET A 707 22.35 5.94 -34.63
C MET A 707 22.52 7.04 -35.69
N THR A 708 22.47 6.68 -36.97
CA THR A 708 22.38 7.62 -38.10
C THR A 708 20.94 8.08 -38.34
N GLY A 709 20.75 9.12 -39.17
CA GLY A 709 19.41 9.52 -39.63
C GLY A 709 18.69 8.48 -40.50
N GLU A 710 19.40 7.44 -40.95
CA GLU A 710 18.87 6.31 -41.73
C GLU A 710 18.61 5.06 -40.85
N SER A 711 18.63 5.21 -39.52
CA SER A 711 18.42 4.14 -38.53
C SER A 711 19.45 3.00 -38.58
N GLN A 712 20.72 3.32 -38.87
CA GLN A 712 21.85 2.39 -38.84
C GLN A 712 22.80 2.70 -37.67
N CYS A 713 23.50 1.70 -37.13
CA CYS A 713 24.31 1.83 -35.91
C CYS A 713 25.82 1.83 -36.19
N VAL A 714 26.36 2.98 -36.56
CA VAL A 714 27.75 3.11 -37.03
C VAL A 714 28.75 3.38 -35.90
N SER A 715 30.04 3.09 -36.14
CA SER A 715 31.12 3.53 -35.25
C SER A 715 31.28 5.05 -35.30
N ARG A 716 31.89 5.63 -34.26
CA ARG A 716 32.07 7.08 -34.13
C ARG A 716 32.71 7.72 -35.37
N GLU A 717 33.69 7.02 -35.96
CA GLU A 717 34.47 7.45 -37.13
C GLU A 717 33.61 7.60 -38.39
N HIS A 718 32.55 6.79 -38.50
CA HIS A 718 31.67 6.72 -39.66
C HIS A 718 30.40 7.58 -39.50
N CYS A 719 30.19 8.22 -38.34
CA CYS A 719 29.10 9.16 -38.16
C CYS A 719 29.22 10.37 -39.10
N PRO A 720 28.17 10.71 -39.88
CA PRO A 720 28.08 12.00 -40.53
C PRO A 720 27.92 13.10 -39.46
N CYS A 721 28.46 14.28 -39.77
CA CYS A 721 28.37 15.46 -38.93
C CYS A 721 27.15 16.31 -39.33
N TYR A 722 26.41 16.80 -38.34
CA TYR A 722 25.24 17.65 -38.52
C TYR A 722 25.58 19.10 -38.20
N ASP A 723 25.33 20.04 -39.10
CA ASP A 723 25.50 21.48 -38.85
C ASP A 723 24.26 22.26 -39.32
N LYS A 724 23.47 22.72 -38.35
CA LYS A 724 22.08 23.20 -38.56
C LYS A 724 21.33 22.14 -39.39
N ASP A 725 20.82 22.50 -40.57
CA ASP A 725 20.09 21.62 -41.49
C ASP A 725 21.01 20.83 -42.46
N THR A 726 22.33 21.05 -42.41
CA THR A 726 23.30 20.41 -43.33
C THR A 726 23.83 19.10 -42.74
N ILE A 727 23.78 18.02 -43.52
CA ILE A 727 24.40 16.73 -43.19
C ILE A 727 25.70 16.60 -43.98
N ILE A 728 26.81 16.34 -43.28
CA ILE A 728 28.17 16.32 -43.84
C ILE A 728 28.74 14.90 -43.62
N PRO A 729 28.86 14.08 -44.69
CA PRO A 729 29.45 12.74 -44.62
C PRO A 729 30.80 12.67 -43.89
N ALA A 730 31.06 11.54 -43.23
CA ALA A 730 32.32 11.27 -42.54
C ALA A 730 33.53 11.48 -43.46
N GLY A 731 34.54 12.21 -42.98
CA GLY A 731 35.73 12.56 -43.76
C GLY A 731 35.55 13.68 -44.80
N GLN A 732 34.33 14.16 -45.07
CA GLN A 732 34.11 15.26 -46.00
C GLN A 732 34.59 16.61 -45.43
N THR A 733 35.14 17.44 -46.31
CA THR A 733 35.53 18.83 -46.03
C THR A 733 34.45 19.81 -46.47
N VAL A 734 34.18 20.82 -45.63
CA VAL A 734 33.35 21.99 -45.92
C VAL A 734 34.10 23.27 -45.55
N ASN A 735 33.63 24.43 -46.02
CA ASN A 735 34.07 25.73 -45.53
C ASN A 735 32.96 26.33 -44.66
N LYS A 736 33.28 26.69 -43.42
CA LYS A 736 32.36 27.26 -42.44
C LYS A 736 33.01 28.49 -41.80
N ASP A 737 32.33 29.63 -41.88
CA ASP A 737 32.76 30.89 -41.26
C ASP A 737 34.21 31.27 -41.64
N GLY A 738 34.62 30.95 -42.87
CA GLY A 738 35.96 31.15 -43.43
C GLY A 738 36.97 30.03 -43.14
N ASN A 739 36.66 29.07 -42.27
CA ASN A 739 37.54 27.98 -41.86
C ASN A 739 37.25 26.67 -42.61
N THR A 740 38.31 25.92 -42.92
CA THR A 740 38.22 24.62 -43.60
C THR A 740 37.94 23.51 -42.58
N CYS A 741 36.69 23.06 -42.47
CA CYS A 741 36.27 22.05 -41.50
C CYS A 741 36.12 20.66 -42.13
N VAL A 742 36.61 19.63 -41.43
CA VAL A 742 36.50 18.22 -41.85
C VAL A 742 35.65 17.45 -40.85
N CYS A 743 34.67 16.69 -41.31
CA CYS A 743 33.91 15.80 -40.43
C CYS A 743 34.79 14.65 -39.94
N ARG A 744 34.96 14.53 -38.61
CA ARG A 744 35.79 13.50 -37.95
C ARG A 744 35.12 13.04 -36.66
N GLN A 745 34.97 11.73 -36.47
CA GLN A 745 34.41 11.15 -35.24
C GLN A 745 33.04 11.73 -34.84
N GLY A 746 32.18 12.01 -35.83
CA GLY A 746 30.85 12.63 -35.65
C GLY A 746 30.85 14.13 -35.34
N ALA A 747 32.01 14.80 -35.30
CA ALA A 747 32.14 16.23 -35.02
C ALA A 747 32.91 16.99 -36.13
N LEU A 748 32.65 18.29 -36.30
CA LEU A 748 33.40 19.12 -37.25
C LEU A 748 34.73 19.58 -36.65
N SER A 749 35.83 19.19 -37.30
CA SER A 749 37.20 19.58 -36.95
C SER A 749 37.69 20.68 -37.88
N CYS A 750 37.71 21.94 -37.40
CA CYS A 750 38.00 23.12 -38.21
C CYS A 750 39.47 23.54 -38.22
N SER A 751 40.05 23.63 -39.42
CA SER A 751 41.42 24.14 -39.65
C SER A 751 41.44 25.65 -39.41
N GLY A 752 42.20 26.09 -38.41
CA GLY A 752 42.11 27.44 -37.84
C GLY A 752 41.66 27.42 -36.38
N GLY A 753 41.00 26.33 -35.95
CA GLY A 753 40.77 26.01 -34.55
C GLY A 753 42.07 25.73 -33.81
N THR A 754 42.68 26.78 -33.28
CA THR A 754 43.53 26.65 -32.10
C THR A 754 42.72 26.06 -30.95
N GLN A 755 43.40 25.52 -29.94
CA GLN A 755 42.76 25.06 -28.70
C GLN A 755 41.78 26.12 -28.21
N LEU A 756 40.58 25.70 -27.78
CA LEU A 756 39.66 26.54 -27.00
C LEU A 756 40.47 27.26 -25.91
N PRO A 757 40.59 28.61 -25.95
CA PRO A 757 41.26 29.33 -24.89
C PRO A 757 40.56 29.02 -23.56
N SER A 758 41.35 28.85 -22.50
CA SER A 758 40.85 28.61 -21.16
C SER A 758 39.93 29.77 -20.73
N SER A 759 38.62 29.55 -20.87
CA SER A 759 37.56 30.55 -21.05
C SER A 759 37.73 31.46 -22.30
N PRO A 760 36.69 31.60 -23.15
CA PRO A 760 36.61 32.71 -24.09
C PRO A 760 36.34 34.01 -23.31
N SER A 761 37.41 34.69 -22.89
CA SER A 761 37.33 35.90 -22.07
C SER A 761 36.83 37.10 -22.89
N CYS A 762 35.51 37.31 -22.88
CA CYS A 762 34.91 38.55 -23.33
C CYS A 762 35.46 39.73 -22.52
N VAL A 763 35.75 40.84 -23.20
CA VAL A 763 36.19 42.07 -22.53
C VAL A 763 35.00 42.66 -21.80
N ALA A 764 35.12 42.79 -20.47
CA ALA A 764 34.08 43.44 -19.66
C ALA A 764 33.80 44.85 -20.20
N PRO A 765 32.53 45.25 -20.39
CA PRO A 765 31.32 44.70 -19.76
C PRO A 765 30.65 43.51 -20.46
N MET A 766 31.12 43.03 -21.61
CA MET A 766 30.50 41.88 -22.28
C MET A 766 30.74 40.57 -21.53
N VAL A 767 29.77 39.66 -21.63
CA VAL A 767 29.80 38.30 -21.08
C VAL A 767 29.74 37.27 -22.21
N TYR A 768 30.38 36.12 -22.03
CA TYR A 768 30.29 35.02 -22.98
C TYR A 768 28.99 34.24 -22.78
N PHE A 769 28.27 33.99 -23.87
CA PHE A 769 27.06 33.21 -23.90
C PHE A 769 27.28 31.93 -24.70
N ASP A 770 26.94 30.79 -24.11
CA ASP A 770 27.15 29.47 -24.69
C ASP A 770 25.84 28.76 -25.01
N CYS A 771 25.49 28.74 -26.29
CA CYS A 771 24.32 28.06 -26.85
C CYS A 771 24.27 26.55 -26.57
N SER A 772 25.38 25.91 -26.20
CA SER A 772 25.39 24.49 -25.82
C SER A 772 24.81 24.21 -24.43
N THR A 773 24.66 25.24 -23.60
CA THR A 773 24.26 25.13 -22.18
C THR A 773 22.83 25.60 -21.89
N VAL A 774 22.18 26.26 -22.86
CA VAL A 774 20.85 26.87 -22.69
C VAL A 774 19.73 25.99 -23.28
N GLN A 775 18.48 26.42 -23.14
CA GLN A 775 17.31 25.71 -23.68
C GLN A 775 17.12 25.98 -25.19
N PRO A 776 16.44 25.07 -25.93
CA PRO A 776 16.17 25.26 -27.35
C PRO A 776 15.48 26.59 -27.66
N GLY A 777 16.00 27.32 -28.65
CA GLY A 777 15.41 28.59 -29.12
C GLY A 777 15.58 29.78 -28.19
N VAL A 778 16.39 29.68 -27.11
CA VAL A 778 16.98 30.87 -26.50
C VAL A 778 17.97 31.47 -27.52
N PRO A 779 17.85 32.76 -27.89
CA PRO A 779 18.71 33.37 -28.88
C PRO A 779 20.12 33.66 -28.35
N GLY A 780 21.10 33.69 -29.26
CA GLY A 780 22.50 34.00 -29.00
C GLY A 780 22.90 35.40 -29.50
N THR A 781 24.18 35.52 -29.86
CA THR A 781 24.77 36.80 -30.31
C THR A 781 24.15 37.37 -31.59
N GLU A 782 23.53 36.53 -32.43
CA GLU A 782 22.82 36.95 -33.64
C GLU A 782 21.56 37.81 -33.37
N CYS A 783 21.08 37.81 -32.12
CA CYS A 783 20.00 38.67 -31.67
C CYS A 783 20.46 39.80 -30.72
N GLN A 784 21.78 40.01 -30.56
CA GLN A 784 22.31 41.08 -29.71
C GLN A 784 21.83 42.46 -30.21
N LYS A 785 21.09 43.15 -29.35
CA LYS A 785 20.63 44.52 -29.60
C LYS A 785 21.80 45.51 -29.60
N SER A 786 21.76 46.46 -30.53
CA SER A 786 22.58 47.67 -30.53
C SER A 786 21.68 48.88 -30.64
N CYS A 787 22.25 50.08 -30.45
CA CYS A 787 21.53 51.33 -30.65
C CYS A 787 20.96 51.55 -32.07
N SER A 788 21.38 50.76 -33.06
CA SER A 788 20.84 50.76 -34.43
C SER A 788 19.84 49.63 -34.71
N THR A 789 19.59 48.72 -33.76
CA THR A 789 18.69 47.56 -33.93
C THR A 789 17.62 47.42 -32.83
N LEU A 790 17.43 48.48 -32.02
CA LEU A 790 16.45 48.53 -30.93
C LEU A 790 15.04 48.09 -31.36
N ASP A 791 14.53 48.64 -32.45
CA ASP A 791 13.16 48.36 -32.93
C ASP A 791 13.06 47.13 -33.85
N MET A 792 14.18 46.50 -34.26
CA MET A 792 14.16 45.28 -35.08
C MET A 792 13.92 44.02 -34.22
N GLY A 793 12.80 43.34 -34.39
CA GLY A 793 12.61 41.98 -33.84
C GLY A 793 13.68 41.01 -34.38
N CYS A 794 14.16 40.06 -33.57
CA CYS A 794 15.10 39.07 -34.07
C CYS A 794 14.38 38.03 -34.94
N ILE A 795 15.02 37.65 -36.06
CA ILE A 795 14.46 36.77 -37.10
C ILE A 795 15.21 35.42 -37.14
N SER A 796 16.33 35.27 -36.40
CA SER A 796 17.06 34.00 -36.34
C SER A 796 16.28 32.92 -35.60
N SER A 797 16.29 31.71 -36.16
CA SER A 797 15.80 30.48 -35.52
C SER A 797 16.91 29.68 -34.81
N GLY A 798 18.17 30.12 -34.90
CA GLY A 798 19.33 29.38 -34.37
C GLY A 798 20.29 30.27 -33.59
N CYS A 799 20.75 29.73 -32.45
CA CYS A 799 21.60 30.39 -31.48
C CYS A 799 23.10 30.34 -31.87
N THR A 800 23.81 31.45 -31.68
CA THR A 800 25.25 31.61 -31.95
C THR A 800 26.01 32.03 -30.69
N SER A 801 26.86 31.13 -30.16
CA SER A 801 27.68 31.41 -28.97
C SER A 801 28.70 32.53 -29.22
N GLY A 802 28.95 33.38 -28.22
CA GLY A 802 29.85 34.51 -28.36
C GLY A 802 29.70 35.57 -27.26
N CYS A 803 30.36 36.71 -27.44
CA CYS A 803 30.26 37.83 -26.50
C CYS A 803 29.00 38.66 -26.74
N MET A 804 28.20 38.85 -25.69
CA MET A 804 26.99 39.66 -25.67
C MET A 804 26.96 40.59 -24.46
N CYS A 805 26.06 41.56 -24.47
CA CYS A 805 25.86 42.47 -23.35
C CYS A 805 24.96 41.82 -22.28
N PRO A 806 25.22 42.08 -20.98
CA PRO A 806 24.31 41.68 -19.90
C PRO A 806 22.89 42.21 -20.08
N ASN A 807 21.90 41.47 -19.56
CA ASN A 807 20.49 41.85 -19.61
C ASN A 807 20.26 43.31 -19.16
N GLY A 808 19.56 44.09 -19.99
CA GLY A 808 19.31 45.51 -19.77
C GLY A 808 20.32 46.46 -20.41
N LEU A 809 21.38 45.95 -21.07
CA LEU A 809 22.34 46.74 -21.85
C LEU A 809 22.34 46.34 -23.33
N VAL A 810 22.71 47.29 -24.19
CA VAL A 810 22.83 47.12 -25.64
C VAL A 810 24.26 47.44 -26.10
N SER A 811 24.67 46.84 -27.22
CA SER A 811 26.00 47.03 -27.79
C SER A 811 26.14 48.44 -28.39
N ASP A 812 27.28 49.07 -28.11
CA ASP A 812 27.68 50.36 -28.70
C ASP A 812 28.31 50.22 -30.10
N GLY A 813 28.57 48.98 -30.56
CA GLY A 813 29.25 48.68 -31.82
C GLY A 813 30.79 48.81 -31.78
N LEU A 814 31.37 49.18 -30.64
CA LEU A 814 32.81 49.32 -30.39
C LEU A 814 33.34 48.27 -29.39
N GLY A 815 32.45 47.45 -28.81
CA GLY A 815 32.77 46.40 -27.84
C GLY A 815 32.38 46.73 -26.40
N GLY A 816 31.76 47.89 -26.17
CA GLY A 816 31.14 48.25 -24.91
C GLY A 816 29.65 47.90 -24.87
N CYS A 817 29.07 48.07 -23.68
CA CYS A 817 27.65 47.88 -23.42
C CYS A 817 27.11 49.10 -22.68
N ILE A 818 26.07 49.71 -23.23
CA ILE A 818 25.46 50.95 -22.72
C ILE A 818 23.97 50.75 -22.48
N THR A 819 23.34 51.65 -21.70
CA THR A 819 21.89 51.58 -21.51
C THR A 819 21.16 52.02 -22.77
N GLU A 820 19.94 51.52 -22.99
CA GLU A 820 19.08 51.94 -24.10
C GLU A 820 18.88 53.46 -24.14
N SER A 821 18.72 54.08 -22.96
CA SER A 821 18.61 55.54 -22.78
C SER A 821 19.90 56.33 -23.06
N SER A 822 21.04 55.63 -23.23
CA SER A 822 22.33 56.23 -23.62
C SER A 822 22.60 56.13 -25.12
N CYS A 823 21.70 55.54 -25.90
CA CYS A 823 21.87 55.40 -27.34
C CYS A 823 21.82 56.75 -28.08
N PRO A 824 22.79 57.05 -28.96
CA PRO A 824 22.70 58.20 -29.84
C PRO A 824 21.74 57.94 -31.00
N CYS A 825 21.00 58.97 -31.44
CA CYS A 825 20.19 58.91 -32.64
C CYS A 825 21.03 59.24 -33.88
N LEU A 826 20.88 58.50 -34.98
CA LEU A 826 21.55 58.82 -36.25
C LEU A 826 20.66 59.67 -37.16
N HIS A 827 21.23 60.75 -37.71
CA HIS A 827 20.63 61.53 -38.79
C HIS A 827 21.70 61.86 -39.83
N ASN A 828 21.43 61.57 -41.12
CA ASN A 828 22.37 61.75 -42.25
C ASN A 828 23.79 61.18 -42.00
N GLY A 829 23.89 60.07 -41.28
CA GLY A 829 25.16 59.41 -40.94
C GLY A 829 25.95 60.05 -39.78
N GLN A 830 25.44 61.12 -39.17
CA GLN A 830 25.98 61.69 -37.94
C GLN A 830 25.19 61.18 -36.72
N ALA A 831 25.89 60.90 -35.63
CA ALA A 831 25.30 60.42 -34.37
C ALA A 831 25.16 61.57 -33.37
N TYR A 832 23.94 61.80 -32.89
CA TYR A 832 23.59 62.84 -31.95
C TYR A 832 23.29 62.23 -30.57
N GLN A 833 23.92 62.74 -29.53
CA GLN A 833 23.79 62.23 -28.16
C GLN A 833 22.48 62.69 -27.50
N PRO A 834 21.95 61.95 -26.51
CA PRO A 834 20.80 62.37 -25.72
C PRO A 834 20.94 63.80 -25.18
N GLY A 835 19.90 64.61 -25.35
CA GLY A 835 19.88 66.03 -25.00
C GLY A 835 20.51 66.98 -26.02
N GLN A 836 21.07 66.48 -27.14
CA GLN A 836 21.46 67.34 -28.25
C GLN A 836 20.26 67.74 -29.12
N THR A 837 20.36 68.92 -29.74
CA THR A 837 19.37 69.45 -30.68
C THR A 837 19.93 69.48 -32.08
N LEU A 838 19.14 69.08 -33.08
CA LEU A 838 19.44 69.27 -34.50
C LEU A 838 18.36 70.13 -35.16
N THR A 839 18.72 70.89 -36.18
CA THR A 839 17.74 71.72 -36.93
C THR A 839 17.64 71.18 -38.35
N VAL A 840 16.42 70.82 -38.77
CA VAL A 840 16.11 70.37 -40.13
C VAL A 840 14.98 71.24 -40.64
N ASP A 841 15.22 71.87 -41.79
CA ASP A 841 14.42 72.95 -42.36
C ASP A 841 14.13 74.07 -41.33
N CYS A 842 12.89 74.19 -40.86
CA CYS A 842 12.47 75.18 -39.86
C CYS A 842 12.24 74.59 -38.45
N ASN A 843 12.42 73.27 -38.27
CA ASN A 843 12.14 72.59 -37.01
C ASN A 843 13.43 72.29 -36.24
N THR A 844 13.45 72.62 -34.95
CA THR A 844 14.48 72.17 -34.00
C THR A 844 14.00 70.89 -33.33
N TRP A 845 14.62 69.76 -33.68
CA TRP A 845 14.31 68.44 -33.15
C TRP A 845 15.21 68.12 -31.95
N PHE A 846 14.66 67.48 -30.94
CA PHE A 846 15.35 67.12 -29.70
C PHE A 846 15.63 65.62 -29.63
N VAL A 847 16.88 65.25 -29.34
CA VAL A 847 17.23 63.84 -29.07
C VAL A 847 16.77 63.50 -27.65
N HIS A 848 15.55 62.99 -27.52
CA HIS A 848 14.93 62.61 -26.25
C HIS A 848 14.56 61.13 -26.25
N PHE A 849 14.81 60.45 -25.13
CA PHE A 849 14.34 59.07 -24.96
C PHE A 849 12.83 59.08 -24.65
N PHE A 850 12.06 58.26 -25.38
CA PHE A 850 10.67 57.92 -25.08
C PHE A 850 10.54 56.40 -25.11
N THR A 851 9.75 55.85 -24.19
CA THR A 851 9.69 54.40 -23.96
C THR A 851 9.14 53.66 -25.19
N HIS A 852 9.95 52.75 -25.76
CA HIS A 852 9.64 51.83 -26.85
C HIS A 852 9.45 52.41 -28.27
N THR A 853 10.02 53.58 -28.59
CA THR A 853 10.45 53.90 -29.97
C THR A 853 11.36 55.12 -30.01
N GLN A 854 12.40 55.11 -30.87
CA GLN A 854 13.15 56.33 -31.17
C GLN A 854 12.40 57.19 -32.19
N TYR A 855 11.83 58.30 -31.74
CA TYR A 855 11.31 59.37 -32.60
C TYR A 855 12.14 60.63 -32.44
N PHE A 856 12.42 61.31 -33.55
CA PHE A 856 12.70 62.75 -33.50
C PHE A 856 11.36 63.47 -33.21
N ILE A 857 11.38 64.43 -32.29
CA ILE A 857 10.28 65.37 -31.97
C ILE A 857 10.83 66.79 -32.01
#